data_AF-A0A1Y5ICX1-F1
#
_entry.id   AF-A0A1Y5ICX1-F1
#
_cell.length_a   1.000
_cell.length_b   1.000
_cell.length_c   1.000
_cell.angle_alpha   90.00
_cell.angle_beta   90.00
_cell.angle_gamma   90.00
#
_symmetry.space_group_name_H-M   'P 1'
#
loop_
_entity.id
_entity.type
_entity.pdbx_description
1 polymer ?
#
loop_
_entity_poly.entity_id
_entity_poly.type
_entity_poly.pdbx_seq_one_letter_code
_entity_poly.pdbx_strand_id
1 'polypeptide(L)'
;MRSTLTRGLVALLACEFIALKLFASGFLLRRVETHERSLTSWSDDDDDARANTVDKVVILIVDGARYDWTTEKFGVGSNGDATTGRLRSVRALGSMCDVNGNASDGTKKRGRGKVFRFIADAPTTTQQRLKGLLTGGLPTFVDASDSFGGTTLREDNLIVSMTSRGKRLAISGDDTWLELFPGANETFTGGCEMFPSLDVKDTSTVDAGVRDHMSRALKQPESWDVLIGHMLGADHVGHTFGATGSHMARKLAENDRDIEMVADAMRADDRYTNAMLFVFGDHGMTDNGDHGGGTPEEVDSFLLAYHPWASKGVTCRSSESEEDESLPQIDFAPTMAAIMGVPTPFGNLGKVNEDVFRLALSADLSSDDGFDWRAAYVRALRANIEQVWNYTHSYGDGATSPFRGDIAARLDSMMETPRSNDSKEHILELLREVADVARVRWTQFGLMSMVLGFGALVAALITHAILAYGPPKECSHMDSAAVLGIAIETTLAIGLWLATSVVFFGGGHTCSFNGLHFAAAFTGFRKFNYYGMGFLLGLETWSGEVLLAAFVPMFAHHLTSFNQFGKQFRDCGHTPAMSLWAKITLCRALVSTCAALCAALHRRHLMVWAIFAPKFVFDAVGASVGNALTILSIFLFTGFTGRTGKYDKFD
;
A
#
# COMPACT_ATOMS: atom_id res chain seq x y z
N MET A 1 7.62 -3.02 50.95
CA MET A 1 8.13 -3.87 49.85
C MET A 1 7.05 -4.30 48.85
N ARG A 2 5.88 -4.83 49.27
CA ARG A 2 4.79 -5.20 48.33
C ARG A 2 4.38 -4.09 47.35
N SER A 3 4.27 -2.83 47.81
CA SER A 3 3.89 -1.71 46.92
C SER A 3 4.99 -1.30 45.93
N THR A 4 6.26 -1.57 46.23
CA THR A 4 7.40 -1.16 45.39
C THR A 4 7.56 -2.07 44.18
N LEU A 5 7.44 -3.40 44.37
CA LEU A 5 7.50 -4.39 43.29
C LEU A 5 6.32 -4.25 42.33
N THR A 6 5.11 -4.05 42.86
CA THR A 6 3.92 -3.81 42.06
C THR A 6 4.04 -2.52 41.23
N ARG A 7 4.52 -1.42 41.82
CA ARG A 7 4.79 -0.18 41.07
C ARG A 7 5.86 -0.38 40.00
N GLY A 8 6.90 -1.16 40.30
CA GLY A 8 7.95 -1.50 39.34
C GLY A 8 7.42 -2.27 38.13
N LEU A 9 6.58 -3.31 38.35
CA LEU A 9 5.95 -4.05 37.27
C LEU A 9 5.02 -3.14 36.44
N VAL A 10 4.13 -2.38 37.08
CA VAL A 10 3.21 -1.46 36.37
C VAL A 10 3.98 -0.44 35.52
N ALA A 11 5.07 0.13 36.06
CA ALA A 11 5.91 1.06 35.30
C ALA A 11 6.57 0.37 34.10
N LEU A 12 7.08 -0.85 34.27
CA LEU A 12 7.67 -1.65 33.19
C LEU A 12 6.66 -1.94 32.07
N LEU A 13 5.43 -2.31 32.41
CA LEU A 13 4.35 -2.55 31.43
C LEU A 13 4.00 -1.28 30.63
N ALA A 14 4.01 -0.12 31.28
CA ALA A 14 3.82 1.17 30.60
C ALA A 14 5.00 1.53 29.69
N CYS A 15 6.24 1.27 30.14
CA CYS A 15 7.44 1.47 29.32
C CYS A 15 7.44 0.57 28.07
N GLU A 16 7.03 -0.69 28.20
CA GLU A 16 6.87 -1.62 27.08
C GLU A 16 5.85 -1.10 26.07
N PHE A 17 4.69 -0.61 26.54
CA PHE A 17 3.68 0.01 25.66
C PHE A 17 4.25 1.22 24.89
N ILE A 18 5.01 2.09 25.55
CA ILE A 18 5.66 3.22 24.91
C ILE A 18 6.70 2.76 23.88
N ALA A 19 7.48 1.72 24.18
CA ALA A 19 8.46 1.14 23.28
C ALA A 19 7.82 0.53 22.02
N LEU A 20 6.72 -0.22 22.19
CA LEU A 20 5.91 -0.76 21.08
C LEU A 20 5.35 0.36 20.22
N LYS A 21 4.80 1.43 20.83
CA LYS A 21 4.27 2.59 20.11
C LYS A 21 5.37 3.33 19.33
N LEU A 22 6.55 3.50 19.93
CA LEU A 22 7.69 4.16 19.28
C LEU A 22 8.16 3.35 18.07
N PHE A 23 8.34 2.03 18.22
CA PHE A 23 8.68 1.14 17.11
C PHE A 23 7.61 1.20 16.01
N ALA A 24 6.33 1.05 16.38
CA ALA A 24 5.20 1.11 15.46
C ALA A 24 5.12 2.46 14.72
N SER A 25 5.50 3.58 15.34
CA SER A 25 5.50 4.89 14.69
C SER A 25 6.55 5.01 13.58
N GLY A 26 7.65 4.25 13.65
CA GLY A 26 8.64 4.17 12.58
C GLY A 26 8.33 3.06 11.56
N PHE A 27 7.64 2.00 11.98
CA PHE A 27 7.37 0.83 11.15
C PHE A 27 6.05 0.91 10.36
N LEU A 28 4.96 1.36 10.99
CA LEU A 28 3.63 1.46 10.37
C LEU A 28 3.47 2.83 9.71
N LEU A 29 3.60 2.84 8.38
CA LEU A 29 3.41 4.02 7.55
C LEU A 29 1.92 4.41 7.53
N ARG A 30 1.62 5.69 7.80
CA ARG A 30 0.24 6.21 7.87
C ARG A 30 0.08 7.42 6.96
N ARG A 31 -1.01 7.41 6.18
CA ARG A 31 -1.59 8.57 5.51
C ARG A 31 -3.06 8.65 5.92
N VAL A 32 -3.57 9.87 5.97
CA VAL A 32 -4.99 10.11 6.18
C VAL A 32 -5.62 10.16 4.80
N GLU A 33 -6.52 9.23 4.51
CA GLU A 33 -7.34 9.33 3.29
C GLU A 33 -8.33 10.48 3.46
N THR A 34 -8.42 11.31 2.42
CA THR A 34 -9.42 12.39 2.36
C THR A 34 -10.59 11.95 1.50
N HIS A 35 -11.80 12.37 1.91
CA HIS A 35 -13.04 12.16 1.15
C HIS A 35 -13.36 13.36 0.24
N GLU A 36 -12.51 14.38 0.21
CA GLU A 36 -12.65 15.55 -0.66
C GLU A 36 -12.43 15.18 -2.13
N ARG A 37 -13.08 15.92 -3.03
CA ARG A 37 -13.03 15.71 -4.48
C ARG A 37 -12.73 17.01 -5.19
N SER A 38 -11.88 16.97 -6.22
CA SER A 38 -11.49 18.15 -7.00
C SER A 38 -12.67 18.80 -7.73
N LEU A 39 -13.78 18.08 -7.87
CA LEU A 39 -15.03 18.55 -8.45
C LEU A 39 -15.60 19.79 -7.74
N THR A 40 -15.34 19.95 -6.43
CA THR A 40 -15.90 21.06 -5.65
C THR A 40 -15.13 22.38 -5.81
N SER A 41 -13.88 22.31 -6.29
CA SER A 41 -13.01 23.46 -6.56
C SER A 41 -12.87 23.79 -8.05
N TRP A 42 -13.61 23.08 -8.92
CA TRP A 42 -13.51 23.20 -10.36
C TRP A 42 -14.40 24.35 -10.86
N SER A 43 -13.79 25.48 -11.25
CA SER A 43 -14.50 26.59 -11.91
C SER A 43 -14.61 26.35 -13.42
N ASP A 44 -15.77 26.63 -13.99
CA ASP A 44 -16.03 26.55 -15.44
C ASP A 44 -15.38 27.72 -16.22
N ASP A 45 -14.80 28.72 -15.55
CA ASP A 45 -14.25 29.94 -16.17
C ASP A 45 -12.92 29.76 -16.95
N ASP A 46 -12.39 28.52 -17.08
CA ASP A 46 -11.11 28.18 -17.73
C ASP A 46 -11.29 27.23 -18.94
N ASP A 47 -12.24 27.54 -19.82
CA ASP A 47 -12.61 26.67 -20.96
C ASP A 47 -11.43 26.27 -21.89
N ASP A 48 -10.49 27.18 -22.17
CA ASP A 48 -9.36 26.93 -23.10
C ASP A 48 -8.17 26.15 -22.50
N ALA A 49 -8.14 25.99 -21.18
CA ALA A 49 -7.10 25.23 -20.47
C ALA A 49 -7.48 23.76 -20.25
N ARG A 50 -8.78 23.44 -20.37
CA ARG A 50 -9.39 22.21 -19.86
C ARG A 50 -10.23 21.48 -20.91
N ALA A 51 -10.17 21.89 -22.18
CA ALA A 51 -10.76 21.18 -23.30
C ALA A 51 -10.12 19.79 -23.49
N ASN A 52 -10.91 18.82 -23.97
CA ASN A 52 -10.39 17.48 -24.26
C ASN A 52 -9.31 17.58 -25.34
N THR A 53 -8.10 17.15 -25.03
CA THR A 53 -7.06 16.97 -26.03
C THR A 53 -7.36 15.74 -26.88
N VAL A 54 -7.86 14.66 -26.27
CA VAL A 54 -8.24 13.40 -26.95
C VAL A 54 -9.68 13.02 -26.65
N ASP A 55 -10.33 12.39 -27.63
CA ASP A 55 -11.73 11.96 -27.51
C ASP A 55 -11.87 10.52 -27.03
N LYS A 56 -10.89 9.68 -27.39
CA LYS A 56 -10.87 8.25 -27.06
C LYS A 56 -9.54 7.84 -26.43
N VAL A 57 -9.63 6.98 -25.42
CA VAL A 57 -8.46 6.35 -24.81
C VAL A 57 -8.65 4.85 -24.72
N VAL A 58 -7.65 4.10 -25.15
CA VAL A 58 -7.54 2.65 -24.92
C VAL A 58 -6.39 2.40 -23.97
N ILE A 59 -6.64 1.66 -22.90
CA ILE A 59 -5.64 1.25 -21.90
C ILE A 59 -5.57 -0.27 -21.90
N LEU A 60 -4.39 -0.81 -22.13
CA LEU A 60 -4.10 -2.24 -21.98
C LEU A 60 -3.06 -2.43 -20.87
N ILE A 61 -3.50 -2.95 -19.75
CA ILE A 61 -2.66 -3.25 -18.59
C ILE A 61 -2.23 -4.71 -18.71
N VAL A 62 -0.91 -4.96 -18.68
CA VAL A 62 -0.34 -6.31 -18.62
C VAL A 62 0.21 -6.50 -17.22
N ASP A 63 -0.53 -7.20 -16.35
CA ASP A 63 -0.20 -7.38 -14.94
C ASP A 63 1.20 -8.01 -14.78
N GLY A 64 2.00 -7.46 -13.87
CA GLY A 64 3.35 -7.93 -13.58
C GLY A 64 4.38 -7.66 -14.68
N ALA A 65 4.05 -6.86 -15.70
CA ALA A 65 4.93 -6.68 -16.83
C ALA A 65 6.18 -5.83 -16.56
N ARG A 66 7.35 -6.48 -16.66
CA ARG A 66 8.65 -5.84 -16.45
C ARG A 66 9.07 -4.94 -17.61
N TYR A 67 9.81 -3.89 -17.29
CA TYR A 67 10.42 -3.00 -18.29
C TYR A 67 11.33 -3.74 -19.27
N ASP A 68 12.16 -4.65 -18.76
CA ASP A 68 13.20 -5.31 -19.56
C ASP A 68 12.62 -6.24 -20.63
N TRP A 69 11.40 -6.75 -20.47
CA TRP A 69 10.66 -7.52 -21.50
C TRP A 69 10.43 -6.77 -22.79
N THR A 70 10.57 -5.44 -22.78
CA THR A 70 10.50 -4.61 -23.98
C THR A 70 11.86 -4.42 -24.64
N THR A 71 12.97 -4.82 -24.01
CA THR A 71 14.34 -4.46 -24.45
C THR A 71 15.00 -5.56 -25.27
N GLU A 72 16.01 -5.18 -26.06
CA GLU A 72 16.83 -6.12 -26.82
C GLU A 72 17.72 -7.01 -25.94
N LYS A 73 17.99 -6.59 -24.71
CA LYS A 73 18.86 -7.30 -23.77
C LYS A 73 18.15 -8.47 -23.10
N PHE A 74 16.82 -8.49 -23.09
CA PHE A 74 16.06 -9.58 -22.50
C PHE A 74 16.06 -10.81 -23.41
N GLY A 75 16.42 -11.95 -22.84
CA GLY A 75 16.46 -13.23 -23.57
C GLY A 75 17.74 -13.52 -24.34
N VAL A 76 18.78 -12.71 -24.20
CA VAL A 76 20.09 -13.00 -24.78
C VAL A 76 20.89 -13.83 -23.79
N GLY A 77 21.03 -15.14 -24.05
CA GLY A 77 21.92 -15.99 -23.27
C GLY A 77 23.40 -15.58 -23.44
N SER A 78 24.29 -16.08 -22.59
CA SER A 78 25.74 -15.80 -22.64
C SER A 78 26.42 -16.16 -23.98
N ASN A 79 25.74 -16.96 -24.83
CA ASN A 79 26.20 -17.35 -26.17
C ASN A 79 25.52 -16.59 -27.32
N GLY A 80 24.66 -15.59 -27.05
CA GLY A 80 24.02 -14.77 -28.08
C GLY A 80 22.78 -15.36 -28.75
N ASP A 81 22.35 -16.58 -28.40
CA ASP A 81 21.08 -17.16 -28.87
C ASP A 81 19.89 -16.52 -28.14
N ALA A 82 18.86 -16.13 -28.88
CA ALA A 82 17.61 -15.58 -28.35
C ALA A 82 16.76 -16.71 -27.74
N THR A 83 16.76 -16.83 -26.41
CA THR A 83 16.10 -17.93 -25.69
C THR A 83 14.73 -17.58 -25.12
N THR A 84 14.33 -16.30 -25.12
CA THR A 84 13.02 -15.86 -24.56
C THR A 84 12.27 -14.90 -25.49
N GLY A 85 10.94 -14.90 -25.36
CA GLY A 85 10.03 -13.99 -26.06
C GLY A 85 10.04 -12.62 -25.39
N ARG A 86 9.80 -11.56 -26.16
CA ARG A 86 9.83 -10.15 -25.73
C ARG A 86 8.63 -9.43 -26.34
N LEU A 87 8.23 -8.29 -25.76
CA LEU A 87 7.17 -7.43 -26.28
C LEU A 87 7.73 -6.52 -27.40
N ARG A 88 7.81 -7.05 -28.61
CA ARG A 88 8.43 -6.36 -29.77
C ARG A 88 7.55 -5.21 -30.27
N SER A 89 6.23 -5.41 -30.27
CA SER A 89 5.24 -4.42 -30.66
C SER A 89 5.37 -3.12 -29.87
N VAL A 90 5.68 -3.21 -28.57
CA VAL A 90 5.90 -2.04 -27.69
C VAL A 90 7.01 -1.14 -28.24
N ARG A 91 8.13 -1.74 -28.63
CA ARG A 91 9.25 -1.00 -29.24
C ARG A 91 8.91 -0.55 -30.64
N ALA A 92 8.25 -1.37 -31.46
CA ALA A 92 7.87 -0.99 -32.82
C ALA A 92 6.97 0.26 -32.81
N LEU A 93 5.92 0.26 -32.00
CA LEU A 93 4.98 1.37 -31.85
C LEU A 93 5.62 2.61 -31.20
N GLY A 94 6.43 2.40 -30.16
CA GLY A 94 7.09 3.49 -29.44
C GLY A 94 8.28 4.11 -30.16
N SER A 95 8.81 3.46 -31.21
CA SER A 95 9.96 3.95 -31.99
C SER A 95 9.59 4.41 -33.41
N MET A 96 8.34 4.28 -33.83
CA MET A 96 7.94 4.45 -35.23
C MET A 96 8.10 5.89 -35.71
N CYS A 97 9.31 6.24 -36.14
CA CYS A 97 9.67 7.45 -36.86
C CYS A 97 9.10 7.38 -38.27
N ASP A 98 8.42 8.42 -38.76
CA ASP A 98 7.86 8.37 -40.11
C ASP A 98 8.96 8.14 -41.17
N VAL A 99 8.91 6.95 -41.79
CA VAL A 99 9.73 6.53 -42.92
C VAL A 99 9.01 7.08 -44.16
N ASN A 100 9.34 8.31 -44.57
CA ASN A 100 9.18 8.82 -45.95
C ASN A 100 9.54 10.31 -46.11
N GLY A 101 9.85 11.04 -45.04
CA GLY A 101 10.50 12.35 -45.17
C GLY A 101 12.00 12.18 -45.33
N ASN A 102 12.54 12.41 -46.53
CA ASN A 102 13.98 12.68 -46.68
C ASN A 102 14.31 13.91 -45.83
N ALA A 103 14.71 13.71 -44.57
CA ALA A 103 15.21 14.76 -43.71
C ALA A 103 16.66 15.08 -44.11
N SER A 104 16.82 15.69 -45.28
CA SER A 104 18.09 16.22 -45.77
C SER A 104 18.52 17.54 -45.08
N ASP A 105 17.86 17.93 -43.99
CA ASP A 105 18.01 19.26 -43.35
C ASP A 105 18.24 19.21 -41.82
N GLY A 106 18.82 18.13 -41.28
CA GLY A 106 19.21 18.08 -39.86
C GLY A 106 18.07 18.10 -38.83
N THR A 107 16.81 17.96 -39.25
CA THR A 107 15.65 17.90 -38.37
C THR A 107 15.49 16.51 -37.73
N LYS A 108 15.35 16.46 -36.40
CA LYS A 108 15.17 15.20 -35.65
C LYS A 108 13.89 14.49 -36.13
N LYS A 109 14.01 13.20 -36.48
CA LYS A 109 12.85 12.34 -36.82
C LYS A 109 11.85 12.33 -35.66
N ARG A 110 10.55 12.29 -35.99
CA ARG A 110 9.45 12.25 -35.02
C ARG A 110 8.65 10.96 -35.18
N GLY A 111 8.23 10.37 -34.06
CA GLY A 111 7.47 9.12 -34.04
C GLY A 111 6.12 9.20 -33.34
N ARG A 112 5.24 8.25 -33.67
CA ARG A 112 3.83 8.22 -33.21
C ARG A 112 3.64 7.63 -31.81
N GLY A 113 4.70 7.18 -31.16
CA GLY A 113 4.65 6.73 -29.79
C GLY A 113 5.96 7.03 -29.05
N LYS A 114 5.95 6.73 -27.75
CA LYS A 114 7.12 6.78 -26.87
C LYS A 114 7.01 5.69 -25.80
N VAL A 115 8.13 5.06 -25.49
CA VAL A 115 8.26 4.12 -24.37
C VAL A 115 8.95 4.83 -23.21
N PHE A 116 8.44 4.60 -22.01
CA PHE A 116 8.99 5.08 -20.75
C PHE A 116 9.33 3.90 -19.83
N ARG A 117 10.33 4.10 -18.97
CA ARG A 117 10.52 3.26 -17.78
C ARG A 117 9.50 3.71 -16.73
N PHE A 118 8.46 2.91 -16.51
CA PHE A 118 7.30 3.28 -15.71
C PHE A 118 7.48 2.79 -14.28
N ILE A 119 7.78 3.72 -13.37
CA ILE A 119 8.30 3.41 -12.04
C ILE A 119 7.16 3.31 -11.03
N ALA A 120 6.97 2.12 -10.47
CA ALA A 120 6.02 1.87 -9.40
C ALA A 120 6.62 2.20 -8.02
N ASP A 121 5.83 2.82 -7.14
CA ASP A 121 6.18 2.91 -5.71
C ASP A 121 5.83 1.59 -5.00
N ALA A 122 6.58 1.19 -3.97
CA ALA A 122 6.22 0.02 -3.16
C ALA A 122 5.03 0.33 -2.22
N PRO A 123 4.15 -0.64 -1.90
CA PRO A 123 4.16 -2.05 -2.32
C PRO A 123 3.68 -2.25 -3.77
N THR A 124 4.36 -3.16 -4.48
CA THR A 124 4.12 -3.53 -5.88
C THR A 124 3.10 -4.66 -6.01
N THR A 125 1.95 -4.51 -5.36
CA THR A 125 0.79 -5.42 -5.52
C THR A 125 -0.24 -4.78 -6.43
N THR A 126 -0.87 -5.55 -7.31
CA THR A 126 -1.86 -5.11 -8.31
C THR A 126 -2.83 -4.05 -7.78
N GLN A 127 -3.57 -4.38 -6.74
CA GLN A 127 -4.57 -3.48 -6.16
C GLN A 127 -3.99 -2.11 -5.74
N GLN A 128 -2.80 -2.11 -5.11
CA GLN A 128 -2.15 -0.88 -4.64
C GLN A 128 -1.63 -0.04 -5.80
N ARG A 129 -1.16 -0.69 -6.88
CA ARG A 129 -0.71 -0.01 -8.09
C ARG A 129 -1.86 0.59 -8.85
N LEU A 130 -2.97 -0.14 -9.02
CA LEU A 130 -4.20 0.39 -9.60
C LEU A 130 -4.72 1.62 -8.83
N LYS A 131 -4.73 1.58 -7.49
CA LYS A 131 -5.07 2.77 -6.68
C LYS A 131 -4.14 3.95 -6.97
N GLY A 132 -2.82 3.73 -6.98
CA GLY A 132 -1.85 4.79 -7.29
C GLY A 132 -2.01 5.38 -8.69
N LEU A 133 -2.23 4.53 -9.70
CA LEU A 133 -2.46 4.93 -11.10
C LEU A 133 -3.75 5.75 -11.27
N LEU A 134 -4.81 5.40 -10.55
CA LEU A 134 -6.11 6.07 -10.67
C LEU A 134 -6.21 7.35 -9.84
N THR A 135 -5.46 7.48 -8.74
CA THR A 135 -5.50 8.64 -7.85
C THR A 135 -4.35 9.63 -8.09
N GLY A 136 -3.22 9.18 -8.63
CA GLY A 136 -1.97 9.94 -8.62
C GLY A 136 -1.40 10.12 -7.20
N GLY A 137 -1.93 9.38 -6.22
CA GLY A 137 -1.49 9.39 -4.84
C GLY A 137 -0.40 8.36 -4.58
N LEU A 138 0.37 8.59 -3.52
CA LEU A 138 1.33 7.60 -3.04
C LEU A 138 0.62 6.50 -2.25
N PRO A 139 1.04 5.23 -2.39
CA PRO A 139 0.45 4.13 -1.65
C PRO A 139 0.69 4.28 -0.15
N THR A 140 -0.28 3.86 0.66
CA THR A 140 -0.12 3.74 2.10
C THR A 140 -0.61 2.42 2.65
N PHE A 141 -0.02 2.02 3.78
CA PHE A 141 -0.21 0.69 4.34
C PHE A 141 -1.26 0.62 5.45
N VAL A 142 -1.44 1.71 6.20
CA VAL A 142 -2.48 1.83 7.22
C VAL A 142 -3.23 3.13 6.94
N ASP A 143 -4.36 3.02 6.24
CA ASP A 143 -5.30 4.14 6.08
C ASP A 143 -6.04 4.28 7.42
N ALA A 144 -5.37 4.99 8.34
CA ALA A 144 -5.62 4.93 9.78
C ALA A 144 -6.97 5.50 10.25
N SER A 145 -7.87 5.84 9.33
CA SER A 145 -9.19 6.37 9.64
C SER A 145 -10.36 5.47 9.21
N ASP A 146 -10.20 4.52 8.27
CA ASP A 146 -11.35 3.74 7.75
C ASP A 146 -11.06 2.28 7.31
N SER A 147 -9.83 1.75 7.44
CA SER A 147 -9.47 0.38 6.97
C SER A 147 -10.09 -0.81 7.75
N PHE A 148 -11.13 -0.62 8.56
CA PHE A 148 -11.78 -1.71 9.29
C PHE A 148 -12.82 -2.49 8.45
N GLY A 149 -12.60 -2.63 7.13
CA GLY A 149 -13.34 -3.60 6.32
C GLY A 149 -13.68 -3.24 4.87
N GLY A 150 -12.84 -2.53 4.11
CA GLY A 150 -13.12 -2.30 2.69
C GLY A 150 -11.88 -2.16 1.80
N THR A 151 -11.81 -2.99 0.75
CA THR A 151 -10.86 -2.91 -0.37
C THR A 151 -11.22 -1.82 -1.39
N THR A 152 -12.42 -1.24 -1.24
CA THR A 152 -13.00 -0.19 -2.09
C THR A 152 -12.13 1.07 -2.20
N LEU A 153 -12.00 1.60 -3.41
CA LEU A 153 -11.35 2.88 -3.67
C LEU A 153 -12.34 4.02 -3.37
N ARG A 154 -12.15 4.70 -2.23
CA ARG A 154 -13.00 5.81 -1.78
C ARG A 154 -12.47 7.19 -2.16
N GLU A 155 -11.15 7.32 -2.23
CA GLU A 155 -10.47 8.56 -2.63
C GLU A 155 -10.96 9.00 -4.01
N ASP A 156 -10.93 10.33 -4.23
CA ASP A 156 -11.15 10.89 -5.55
C ASP A 156 -10.15 10.29 -6.55
N ASN A 157 -10.64 9.95 -7.74
CA ASN A 157 -9.86 9.18 -8.71
C ASN A 157 -10.35 9.44 -10.14
N LEU A 158 -9.53 9.06 -11.11
CA LEU A 158 -9.78 9.28 -12.54
C LEU A 158 -11.13 8.75 -13.03
N ILE A 159 -11.54 7.57 -12.58
CA ILE A 159 -12.80 6.95 -13.00
C ILE A 159 -13.98 7.83 -12.57
N VAL A 160 -13.94 8.35 -11.33
CA VAL A 160 -14.93 9.30 -10.81
C VAL A 160 -14.89 10.62 -11.58
N SER A 161 -13.69 11.18 -11.81
CA SER A 161 -13.53 12.41 -12.60
C SER A 161 -14.12 12.27 -14.01
N MET A 162 -13.84 11.16 -14.70
CA MET A 162 -14.36 10.89 -16.04
C MET A 162 -15.88 10.69 -16.06
N THR A 163 -16.41 9.89 -15.14
CA THR A 163 -17.86 9.63 -15.04
C THR A 163 -18.62 10.92 -14.73
N SER A 164 -18.08 11.78 -13.86
CA SER A 164 -18.69 13.08 -13.53
C SER A 164 -18.79 14.03 -14.72
N ARG A 165 -17.94 13.84 -15.73
CA ARG A 165 -17.91 14.59 -17.00
C ARG A 165 -18.67 13.86 -18.11
N GLY A 166 -19.47 12.86 -17.76
CA GLY A 166 -20.33 12.11 -18.69
C GLY A 166 -19.56 11.19 -19.65
N LYS A 167 -18.29 10.90 -19.38
CA LYS A 167 -17.51 9.96 -20.19
C LYS A 167 -18.02 8.55 -19.95
N ARG A 168 -18.18 7.77 -21.02
CA ARG A 168 -18.55 6.35 -20.97
C ARG A 168 -17.30 5.50 -20.77
N LEU A 169 -17.26 4.65 -19.77
CA LEU A 169 -16.11 3.81 -19.46
C LEU A 169 -16.48 2.35 -19.74
N ALA A 170 -15.65 1.64 -20.49
CA ALA A 170 -15.77 0.20 -20.71
C ALA A 170 -14.55 -0.52 -20.15
N ILE A 171 -14.75 -1.67 -19.51
CA ILE A 171 -13.67 -2.44 -18.88
C ILE A 171 -13.85 -3.94 -19.08
N SER A 172 -12.74 -4.63 -19.27
CA SER A 172 -12.64 -6.06 -19.00
C SER A 172 -11.35 -6.38 -18.27
N GLY A 173 -11.44 -7.29 -17.30
CA GLY A 173 -10.34 -7.61 -16.40
C GLY A 173 -10.74 -8.65 -15.38
N ASP A 174 -10.25 -8.49 -14.16
CA ASP A 174 -10.46 -9.41 -13.05
C ASP A 174 -11.35 -8.83 -11.93
N ASP A 175 -11.72 -9.67 -10.97
CA ASP A 175 -12.55 -9.31 -9.82
C ASP A 175 -11.90 -8.33 -8.83
N THR A 176 -10.59 -8.07 -8.94
CA THR A 176 -9.91 -6.94 -8.26
C THR A 176 -10.62 -5.60 -8.53
N TRP A 177 -11.15 -5.39 -9.73
CA TRP A 177 -11.90 -4.18 -10.07
C TRP A 177 -13.26 -4.09 -9.37
N LEU A 178 -13.90 -5.24 -9.07
CA LEU A 178 -15.16 -5.28 -8.32
C LEU A 178 -14.93 -4.92 -6.84
N GLU A 179 -13.77 -5.28 -6.31
CA GLU A 179 -13.38 -4.88 -4.96
C GLU A 179 -13.14 -3.37 -4.85
N LEU A 180 -12.43 -2.80 -5.83
CA LEU A 180 -12.17 -1.36 -5.93
C LEU A 180 -13.46 -0.57 -6.17
N PHE A 181 -14.37 -1.12 -6.99
CA PHE A 181 -15.64 -0.51 -7.38
C PHE A 181 -16.82 -1.48 -7.16
N PRO A 182 -17.39 -1.58 -5.94
CA PRO A 182 -18.52 -2.47 -5.64
C PRO A 182 -19.80 -2.24 -6.47
N GLY A 183 -19.89 -1.14 -7.21
CA GLY A 183 -20.90 -0.86 -8.23
C GLY A 183 -20.27 -0.69 -9.62
N ALA A 184 -19.48 -1.69 -10.05
CA ALA A 184 -18.71 -1.63 -11.28
C ALA A 184 -19.62 -1.47 -12.51
N ASN A 185 -20.78 -2.14 -12.57
CA ASN A 185 -21.70 -2.01 -13.71
C ASN A 185 -22.27 -0.59 -13.84
N GLU A 186 -22.53 0.08 -12.72
CA GLU A 186 -22.97 1.48 -12.70
C GLU A 186 -21.83 2.45 -13.05
N THR A 187 -20.60 2.06 -12.72
CA THR A 187 -19.39 2.88 -12.95
C THR A 187 -18.91 2.77 -14.40
N PHE A 188 -18.92 1.56 -14.97
CA PHE A 188 -18.43 1.22 -16.30
C PHE A 188 -19.59 1.05 -17.28
N THR A 189 -20.27 2.15 -17.58
CA THR A 189 -21.50 2.18 -18.39
C THR A 189 -21.33 1.75 -19.85
N GLY A 190 -20.10 1.70 -20.36
CA GLY A 190 -19.77 1.28 -21.72
C GLY A 190 -19.60 -0.24 -21.89
N GLY A 191 -19.55 -0.99 -20.78
CA GLY A 191 -19.36 -2.44 -20.75
C GLY A 191 -18.47 -2.87 -19.57
N CYS A 192 -18.80 -3.98 -18.92
CA CYS A 192 -18.07 -4.48 -17.75
C CYS A 192 -18.04 -6.02 -17.78
N GLU A 193 -16.87 -6.61 -18.05
CA GLU A 193 -16.67 -8.07 -18.09
C GLU A 193 -15.49 -8.49 -17.20
N MET A 194 -15.78 -9.13 -16.06
CA MET A 194 -14.78 -9.51 -15.05
C MET A 194 -14.61 -11.03 -14.92
N PHE A 195 -13.38 -11.46 -14.64
CA PHE A 195 -12.98 -12.85 -14.46
C PHE A 195 -12.32 -13.08 -13.08
N PRO A 196 -12.23 -14.32 -12.57
CA PRO A 196 -11.60 -14.59 -11.27
C PRO A 196 -10.08 -14.30 -11.27
N SER A 197 -9.56 -13.59 -10.26
CA SER A 197 -8.13 -13.25 -10.14
C SER A 197 -7.27 -14.28 -9.40
N LEU A 198 -7.84 -15.00 -8.42
CA LEU A 198 -7.03 -15.75 -7.44
C LEU A 198 -6.49 -17.11 -7.91
N ASP A 199 -6.91 -17.61 -9.09
CA ASP A 199 -6.38 -18.86 -9.63
C ASP A 199 -5.14 -18.60 -10.51
N VAL A 200 -3.97 -18.52 -9.87
CA VAL A 200 -2.69 -18.30 -10.55
C VAL A 200 -2.33 -19.40 -11.58
N LYS A 201 -3.01 -20.55 -11.56
CA LYS A 201 -2.80 -21.61 -12.57
C LYS A 201 -3.56 -21.33 -13.85
N ASP A 202 -4.58 -20.47 -13.81
CA ASP A 202 -5.25 -19.99 -15.00
C ASP A 202 -4.42 -18.92 -15.69
N THR A 203 -3.66 -19.33 -16.70
CA THR A 203 -2.77 -18.44 -17.44
C THR A 203 -3.39 -17.95 -18.76
N SER A 204 -4.69 -18.19 -19.01
CA SER A 204 -5.24 -17.99 -20.36
C SER A 204 -6.69 -17.49 -20.41
N THR A 205 -7.56 -17.88 -19.48
CA THR A 205 -9.00 -17.59 -19.60
C THR A 205 -9.28 -16.10 -19.46
N VAL A 206 -8.64 -15.44 -18.49
CA VAL A 206 -8.75 -14.00 -18.28
C VAL A 206 -8.32 -13.24 -19.53
N ASP A 207 -7.08 -13.49 -20.01
CA ASP A 207 -6.56 -12.86 -21.23
C ASP A 207 -7.46 -13.10 -22.45
N ALA A 208 -7.99 -14.32 -22.62
CA ALA A 208 -8.88 -14.64 -23.72
C ALA A 208 -10.21 -13.88 -23.65
N GLY A 209 -10.78 -13.74 -22.45
CA GLY A 209 -11.98 -12.96 -22.21
C GLY A 209 -11.77 -11.47 -22.48
N VAL A 210 -10.68 -10.91 -21.95
CA VAL A 210 -10.30 -9.50 -22.19
C VAL A 210 -10.08 -9.25 -23.67
N ARG A 211 -9.36 -10.14 -24.37
CA ARG A 211 -9.14 -10.04 -25.83
C ARG A 211 -10.46 -10.01 -26.60
N ASP A 212 -11.41 -10.89 -26.29
CA ASP A 212 -12.71 -10.92 -26.96
C ASP A 212 -13.50 -9.63 -26.71
N HIS A 213 -13.56 -9.17 -25.46
CA HIS A 213 -14.20 -7.91 -25.10
C HIS A 213 -13.58 -6.71 -25.84
N MET A 214 -12.26 -6.57 -25.79
CA MET A 214 -11.52 -5.50 -26.49
C MET A 214 -11.78 -5.54 -27.99
N SER A 215 -11.74 -6.73 -28.60
CA SER A 215 -12.00 -6.91 -30.04
C SER A 215 -13.42 -6.50 -30.45
N ARG A 216 -14.42 -6.73 -29.59
CA ARG A 216 -15.81 -6.28 -29.82
C ARG A 216 -15.94 -4.78 -29.63
N ALA A 217 -15.40 -4.24 -28.54
CA ALA A 217 -15.48 -2.82 -28.19
C ALA A 217 -14.78 -1.93 -29.22
N LEU A 218 -13.62 -2.34 -29.75
CA LEU A 218 -12.88 -1.59 -30.77
C LEU A 218 -13.64 -1.46 -32.11
N LYS A 219 -14.61 -2.33 -32.39
CA LYS A 219 -15.49 -2.21 -33.56
C LYS A 219 -16.65 -1.23 -33.35
N GLN A 220 -16.91 -0.86 -32.09
CA GLN A 220 -18.01 -0.01 -31.67
C GLN A 220 -17.49 1.18 -30.83
N PRO A 221 -16.60 2.04 -31.36
CA PRO A 221 -16.00 3.15 -30.60
C PRO A 221 -17.03 4.15 -30.05
N GLU A 222 -18.27 4.17 -30.54
CA GLU A 222 -19.33 5.05 -30.02
C GLU A 222 -19.87 4.65 -28.65
N SER A 223 -19.64 3.40 -28.19
CA SER A 223 -20.19 2.91 -26.92
C SER A 223 -19.35 3.28 -25.69
N TRP A 224 -18.12 3.78 -25.88
CA TRP A 224 -17.17 4.07 -24.82
C TRP A 224 -16.27 5.24 -25.19
N ASP A 225 -15.79 6.00 -24.23
CA ASP A 225 -14.78 7.06 -24.40
C ASP A 225 -13.43 6.64 -23.81
N VAL A 226 -13.45 5.77 -22.79
CA VAL A 226 -12.26 5.06 -22.31
C VAL A 226 -12.54 3.56 -22.28
N LEU A 227 -11.64 2.77 -22.88
CA LEU A 227 -11.68 1.31 -22.92
C LEU A 227 -10.47 0.75 -22.18
N ILE A 228 -10.73 -0.08 -21.16
CA ILE A 228 -9.70 -0.66 -20.30
C ILE A 228 -9.70 -2.18 -20.47
N GLY A 229 -8.54 -2.77 -20.76
CA GLY A 229 -8.30 -4.21 -20.71
C GLY A 229 -7.21 -4.53 -19.69
N HIS A 230 -7.48 -5.39 -18.71
CA HIS A 230 -6.52 -5.82 -17.69
C HIS A 230 -6.18 -7.31 -17.87
N MET A 231 -4.99 -7.59 -18.39
CA MET A 231 -4.50 -8.94 -18.69
C MET A 231 -3.68 -9.48 -17.51
N LEU A 232 -4.01 -10.67 -17.00
CA LEU A 232 -3.35 -11.29 -15.83
C LEU A 232 -2.37 -12.41 -16.22
N GLY A 233 -2.44 -12.90 -17.46
CA GLY A 233 -1.75 -14.12 -17.84
C GLY A 233 -0.23 -14.06 -17.71
N ALA A 234 0.39 -12.89 -17.84
CA ALA A 234 1.82 -12.71 -17.61
C ALA A 234 2.18 -12.91 -16.13
N ASP A 235 1.51 -12.20 -15.22
CA ASP A 235 1.69 -12.37 -13.77
C ASP A 235 1.48 -13.81 -13.31
N HIS A 236 0.39 -14.45 -13.75
CA HIS A 236 0.09 -15.84 -13.42
C HIS A 236 1.16 -16.84 -13.93
N VAL A 237 1.71 -16.60 -15.12
CA VAL A 237 2.84 -17.39 -15.64
C VAL A 237 4.10 -17.14 -14.81
N GLY A 238 4.33 -15.90 -14.37
CA GLY A 238 5.38 -15.53 -13.43
C GLY A 238 5.32 -16.39 -12.16
N HIS A 239 4.21 -16.32 -11.43
CA HIS A 239 4.00 -17.09 -10.18
C HIS A 239 4.11 -18.61 -10.38
N THR A 240 3.63 -19.13 -11.50
CA THR A 240 3.55 -20.58 -11.72
C THR A 240 4.85 -21.19 -12.28
N PHE A 241 5.55 -20.48 -13.17
CA PHE A 241 6.66 -21.01 -13.96
C PHE A 241 7.94 -20.15 -13.95
N GLY A 242 7.91 -18.98 -13.30
CA GLY A 242 8.99 -18.00 -13.32
C GLY A 242 8.96 -17.07 -14.53
N ALA A 243 9.64 -15.92 -14.41
CA ALA A 243 9.57 -14.80 -15.35
C ALA A 243 10.53 -14.88 -16.55
N THR A 244 11.41 -15.90 -16.61
CA THR A 244 12.49 -15.98 -17.61
C THR A 244 12.43 -17.22 -18.50
N GLY A 245 11.44 -18.09 -18.31
CA GLY A 245 11.31 -19.37 -19.01
C GLY A 245 10.55 -19.32 -20.34
N SER A 246 10.46 -20.48 -21.01
CA SER A 246 9.72 -20.65 -22.27
C SER A 246 8.21 -20.46 -22.14
N HIS A 247 7.66 -20.65 -20.93
CA HIS A 247 6.27 -20.34 -20.62
C HIS A 247 6.01 -18.84 -20.71
N MET A 248 6.86 -18.03 -20.06
CA MET A 248 6.79 -16.57 -20.16
C MET A 248 7.00 -16.11 -21.60
N ALA A 249 7.99 -16.67 -22.31
CA ALA A 249 8.22 -16.36 -23.71
C ALA A 249 6.97 -16.53 -24.60
N ARG A 250 6.22 -17.62 -24.41
CA ARG A 250 4.98 -17.89 -25.15
C ARG A 250 3.87 -16.90 -24.77
N LYS A 251 3.76 -16.56 -23.49
CA LYS A 251 2.78 -15.61 -22.98
C LYS A 251 3.06 -14.19 -23.48
N LEU A 252 4.31 -13.74 -23.44
CA LEU A 252 4.69 -12.46 -24.02
C LEU A 252 4.41 -12.39 -25.52
N ALA A 253 4.64 -13.48 -26.27
CA ALA A 253 4.26 -13.54 -27.69
C ALA A 253 2.74 -13.53 -27.93
N GLU A 254 1.93 -13.87 -26.92
CA GLU A 254 0.48 -13.69 -26.94
C GLU A 254 0.10 -12.25 -26.68
N ASN A 255 0.63 -11.63 -25.62
CA ASN A 255 0.37 -10.23 -25.31
C ASN A 255 0.87 -9.29 -26.43
N ASP A 256 1.97 -9.63 -27.10
CA ASP A 256 2.48 -8.87 -28.26
C ASP A 256 1.47 -8.83 -29.41
N ARG A 257 0.85 -9.97 -29.72
CA ARG A 257 -0.22 -10.06 -30.74
C ARG A 257 -1.47 -9.28 -30.32
N ASP A 258 -1.78 -9.26 -29.03
CA ASP A 258 -2.92 -8.51 -28.51
C ASP A 258 -2.68 -7.00 -28.63
N ILE A 259 -1.47 -6.53 -28.33
CA ILE A 259 -1.06 -5.13 -28.50
C ILE A 259 -1.14 -4.72 -29.98
N GLU A 260 -0.59 -5.53 -30.89
CA GLU A 260 -0.66 -5.29 -32.33
C GLU A 260 -2.11 -5.22 -32.81
N MET A 261 -2.95 -6.16 -32.40
CA MET A 261 -4.38 -6.18 -32.75
C MET A 261 -5.09 -4.88 -32.35
N VAL A 262 -4.85 -4.38 -31.14
CA VAL A 262 -5.44 -3.11 -30.67
C VAL A 262 -4.94 -1.94 -31.51
N ALA A 263 -3.61 -1.84 -31.69
CA ALA A 263 -2.99 -0.74 -32.42
C ALA A 263 -3.45 -0.70 -33.90
N ASP A 264 -3.51 -1.85 -34.56
CA ASP A 264 -3.95 -1.99 -35.94
C ASP A 264 -5.43 -1.65 -36.10
N ALA A 265 -6.28 -2.10 -35.17
CA ALA A 265 -7.70 -1.75 -35.17
C ALA A 265 -7.91 -0.24 -35.05
N MET A 266 -7.18 0.43 -34.16
CA MET A 266 -7.25 1.89 -34.02
C MET A 266 -6.67 2.62 -35.24
N ARG A 267 -5.63 2.07 -35.86
CA ARG A 267 -5.01 2.67 -37.05
C ARG A 267 -5.86 2.53 -38.31
N ALA A 268 -6.67 1.48 -38.40
CA ALA A 268 -7.49 1.18 -39.57
C ALA A 268 -8.82 1.97 -39.63
N ASP A 269 -9.18 2.71 -38.58
CA ASP A 269 -10.47 3.38 -38.43
C ASP A 269 -10.27 4.86 -38.06
N ASP A 270 -10.81 5.75 -38.87
CA ASP A 270 -10.64 7.20 -38.77
C ASP A 270 -11.37 7.80 -37.56
N ARG A 271 -12.30 7.06 -36.93
CA ARG A 271 -12.92 7.45 -35.66
C ARG A 271 -11.91 7.50 -34.50
N TYR A 272 -10.71 6.94 -34.67
CA TYR A 272 -9.59 7.05 -33.73
C TYR A 272 -8.58 8.14 -34.11
N THR A 273 -8.96 9.09 -34.98
CA THR A 273 -8.07 10.20 -35.36
C THR A 273 -7.60 11.03 -34.16
N ASN A 274 -8.43 11.14 -33.12
CA ASN A 274 -8.10 11.81 -31.87
C ASN A 274 -8.11 10.84 -30.68
N ALA A 275 -7.27 9.79 -30.76
CA ALA A 275 -7.24 8.71 -29.78
C ALA A 275 -5.82 8.36 -29.33
N MET A 276 -5.71 7.97 -28.06
CA MET A 276 -4.47 7.48 -27.47
C MET A 276 -4.59 6.00 -27.05
N LEU A 277 -3.54 5.24 -27.30
CA LEU A 277 -3.31 3.91 -26.77
C LEU A 277 -2.23 3.97 -25.71
N PHE A 278 -2.53 3.45 -24.52
CA PHE A 278 -1.57 3.20 -23.46
C PHE A 278 -1.43 1.71 -23.23
N VAL A 279 -0.19 1.21 -23.21
CA VAL A 279 0.12 -0.17 -22.83
C VAL A 279 1.17 -0.14 -21.73
N PHE A 280 0.90 -0.74 -20.58
CA PHE A 280 1.84 -0.72 -19.46
C PHE A 280 1.64 -1.92 -18.52
N GLY A 281 2.67 -2.23 -17.73
CA GLY A 281 2.51 -3.03 -16.53
C GLY A 281 2.23 -2.16 -15.32
N ASP A 282 1.43 -2.65 -14.39
CA ASP A 282 1.14 -2.02 -13.11
C ASP A 282 2.26 -2.23 -12.08
N HIS A 283 3.01 -3.34 -12.17
CA HIS A 283 4.28 -3.56 -11.51
C HIS A 283 5.18 -4.49 -12.35
N GLY A 284 6.42 -4.72 -11.90
CA GLY A 284 7.27 -5.80 -12.37
C GLY A 284 7.22 -7.02 -11.45
N MET A 285 8.16 -7.95 -11.62
CA MET A 285 8.28 -9.16 -10.81
C MET A 285 9.73 -9.65 -10.77
N THR A 286 10.09 -10.37 -9.73
CA THR A 286 11.37 -11.08 -9.66
C THR A 286 11.45 -12.21 -10.70
N ASP A 287 12.63 -12.77 -10.93
CA ASP A 287 12.80 -13.90 -11.86
C ASP A 287 11.98 -15.15 -11.46
N ASN A 288 11.67 -15.29 -10.17
CA ASN A 288 10.84 -16.37 -9.63
C ASN A 288 9.32 -16.10 -9.73
N GLY A 289 8.93 -14.91 -10.20
CA GLY A 289 7.52 -14.51 -10.27
C GLY A 289 6.98 -13.78 -9.04
N ASP A 290 7.79 -13.61 -7.99
CA ASP A 290 7.33 -12.89 -6.79
C ASP A 290 7.27 -11.37 -7.03
N HIS A 291 6.33 -10.68 -6.38
CA HIS A 291 6.21 -9.22 -6.33
C HIS A 291 5.58 -8.75 -5.01
N GLY A 292 5.38 -7.43 -4.83
CA GLY A 292 4.86 -6.79 -3.61
C GLY A 292 5.91 -6.05 -2.79
N GLY A 293 7.18 -6.24 -3.10
CA GLY A 293 8.33 -5.58 -2.51
C GLY A 293 8.70 -4.25 -3.19
N GLY A 294 10.00 -4.04 -3.37
CA GLY A 294 10.57 -2.79 -3.84
C GLY A 294 11.95 -2.99 -4.46
N THR A 295 12.27 -4.20 -4.93
CA THR A 295 13.49 -4.42 -5.72
C THR A 295 13.35 -3.78 -7.10
N PRO A 296 14.46 -3.46 -7.80
CA PRO A 296 14.41 -2.89 -9.15
C PRO A 296 13.51 -3.67 -10.11
N GLU A 297 13.55 -5.00 -10.06
CA GLU A 297 12.74 -5.89 -10.92
C GLU A 297 11.24 -5.79 -10.63
N GLU A 298 10.87 -5.50 -9.39
CA GLU A 298 9.47 -5.34 -8.96
C GLU A 298 8.92 -3.94 -9.27
N VAL A 299 9.77 -2.91 -9.21
CA VAL A 299 9.34 -1.50 -9.41
C VAL A 299 9.45 -1.01 -10.85
N ASP A 300 10.33 -1.60 -11.66
CA ASP A 300 10.55 -1.19 -13.04
C ASP A 300 9.58 -1.91 -14.00
N SER A 301 8.51 -1.20 -14.36
CA SER A 301 7.60 -1.56 -15.45
C SER A 301 7.87 -0.69 -16.70
N PHE A 302 7.13 -0.89 -17.78
CA PHE A 302 7.14 -0.02 -18.95
C PHE A 302 5.80 0.70 -19.14
N LEU A 303 5.85 1.81 -19.87
CA LEU A 303 4.65 2.43 -20.45
C LEU A 303 4.92 2.80 -21.91
N LEU A 304 4.09 2.29 -22.81
CA LEU A 304 3.94 2.78 -24.18
C LEU A 304 2.80 3.80 -24.20
N ALA A 305 3.11 5.02 -24.64
CA ALA A 305 2.11 5.98 -25.09
C ALA A 305 2.14 6.04 -26.62
N TYR A 306 1.03 5.78 -27.28
CA TYR A 306 0.94 5.71 -28.74
C TYR A 306 -0.29 6.47 -29.26
N HIS A 307 -0.09 7.31 -30.26
CA HIS A 307 -1.16 8.04 -30.94
C HIS A 307 -1.23 7.57 -32.40
N PRO A 308 -2.18 6.68 -32.77
CA PRO A 308 -2.19 5.99 -34.07
C PRO A 308 -2.19 6.93 -35.28
N TRP A 309 -2.79 8.12 -35.13
CA TRP A 309 -2.96 9.10 -36.19
C TRP A 309 -2.06 10.35 -36.07
N ALA A 310 -1.03 10.33 -35.20
CA ALA A 310 -0.20 11.51 -34.97
C ALA A 310 0.58 11.94 -36.23
N SER A 311 0.36 13.18 -36.66
CA SER A 311 1.04 13.83 -37.79
C SER A 311 2.35 14.51 -37.39
N LYS A 312 2.43 15.01 -36.15
CA LYS A 312 3.63 15.66 -35.57
C LYS A 312 4.03 14.95 -34.27
N GLY A 313 4.69 13.80 -34.42
CA GLY A 313 5.09 12.94 -33.31
C GLY A 313 6.06 13.53 -32.27
N VAL A 314 6.47 12.66 -31.34
CA VAL A 314 7.51 12.91 -30.32
C VAL A 314 8.90 12.72 -30.93
N THR A 315 9.93 13.37 -30.37
CA THR A 315 11.30 13.19 -30.88
C THR A 315 11.72 11.73 -30.75
N CYS A 316 12.12 11.14 -31.87
CA CYS A 316 12.63 9.78 -31.89
C CYS A 316 13.94 9.66 -31.12
N ARG A 317 14.16 8.47 -30.56
CA ARG A 317 15.48 8.07 -30.08
C ARG A 317 16.49 8.10 -31.22
N SER A 318 17.70 8.58 -30.91
CA SER A 318 18.79 8.64 -31.87
C SER A 318 19.51 7.29 -32.00
N SER A 319 19.43 6.45 -30.97
CA SER A 319 19.97 5.08 -30.94
C SER A 319 19.23 4.17 -29.94
N GLU A 320 19.37 2.86 -30.09
CA GLU A 320 18.93 1.85 -29.11
C GLU A 320 19.76 1.85 -27.80
N SER A 321 20.87 2.59 -27.76
CA SER A 321 21.71 2.73 -26.57
C SER A 321 21.29 3.86 -25.63
N GLU A 322 20.40 4.77 -26.05
CA GLU A 322 19.81 5.76 -25.15
C GLU A 322 18.97 5.05 -24.06
N GLU A 323 18.92 5.57 -22.84
CA GLU A 323 18.01 5.03 -21.82
C GLU A 323 16.63 5.67 -22.00
N ASP A 324 15.56 4.89 -21.80
CA ASP A 324 14.22 5.47 -21.80
C ASP A 324 14.05 6.36 -20.58
N GLU A 325 13.29 7.44 -20.79
CA GLU A 325 12.97 8.36 -19.71
C GLU A 325 12.12 7.66 -18.64
N SER A 326 12.40 7.96 -17.38
CA SER A 326 11.61 7.43 -16.27
C SER A 326 10.34 8.26 -16.06
N LEU A 327 9.20 7.57 -15.94
CA LEU A 327 7.90 8.15 -15.67
C LEU A 327 7.34 7.50 -14.39
N PRO A 328 7.24 8.23 -13.27
CA PRO A 328 6.59 7.72 -12.06
C PRO A 328 5.11 7.40 -12.29
N GLN A 329 4.60 6.28 -11.77
CA GLN A 329 3.20 5.90 -11.98
C GLN A 329 2.18 6.93 -11.50
N ILE A 330 2.51 7.68 -10.45
CA ILE A 330 1.66 8.76 -9.95
C ILE A 330 1.44 9.89 -10.97
N ASP A 331 2.33 10.03 -11.97
CA ASP A 331 2.19 11.02 -13.05
C ASP A 331 1.13 10.60 -14.09
N PHE A 332 0.67 9.34 -14.07
CA PHE A 332 -0.35 8.85 -14.99
C PHE A 332 -1.69 9.56 -14.78
N ALA A 333 -2.18 9.65 -13.54
CA ALA A 333 -3.45 10.29 -13.22
C ALA A 333 -3.57 11.74 -13.71
N PRO A 334 -2.67 12.67 -13.34
CA PRO A 334 -2.78 14.06 -13.77
C PRO A 334 -2.57 14.21 -15.28
N THR A 335 -1.75 13.35 -15.90
CA THR A 335 -1.58 13.34 -17.35
C THR A 335 -2.87 12.94 -18.07
N MET A 336 -3.49 11.86 -17.63
CA MET A 336 -4.78 11.40 -18.16
C MET A 336 -5.88 12.43 -17.97
N ALA A 337 -5.94 13.05 -16.78
CA ALA A 337 -6.90 14.10 -16.48
C ALA A 337 -6.76 15.29 -17.43
N ALA A 338 -5.52 15.73 -17.67
CA ALA A 338 -5.21 16.84 -18.57
C ALA A 338 -5.60 16.54 -20.02
N ILE A 339 -5.29 15.35 -20.55
CA ILE A 339 -5.60 15.03 -21.96
C ILE A 339 -7.08 14.71 -22.19
N MET A 340 -7.79 14.21 -21.18
CA MET A 340 -9.22 13.87 -21.26
C MET A 340 -10.15 15.02 -20.86
N GLY A 341 -9.61 16.19 -20.49
CA GLY A 341 -10.39 17.36 -20.10
C GLY A 341 -11.22 17.15 -18.83
N VAL A 342 -10.66 16.44 -17.83
CA VAL A 342 -11.37 16.14 -16.57
C VAL A 342 -10.58 16.65 -15.36
N PRO A 343 -11.23 16.85 -14.21
CA PRO A 343 -10.53 17.24 -12.99
C PRO A 343 -9.44 16.23 -12.58
N THR A 344 -8.23 16.74 -12.30
CA THR A 344 -7.18 15.94 -11.65
C THR A 344 -7.68 15.46 -10.29
N PRO A 345 -7.55 14.17 -9.93
CA PRO A 345 -8.01 13.65 -8.65
C PRO A 345 -7.48 14.44 -7.45
N PHE A 346 -8.30 14.63 -6.42
CA PHE A 346 -7.96 15.50 -5.29
C PHE A 346 -6.70 15.09 -4.52
N GLY A 347 -6.44 13.79 -4.34
CA GLY A 347 -5.26 13.30 -3.63
C GLY A 347 -3.99 13.22 -4.49
N ASN A 348 -4.03 13.69 -5.74
CA ASN A 348 -2.91 13.58 -6.67
C ASN A 348 -1.67 14.34 -6.18
N LEU A 349 -0.51 13.73 -6.36
CA LEU A 349 0.82 14.31 -6.13
C LEU A 349 1.73 14.23 -7.37
N GLY A 350 1.28 13.56 -8.43
CA GLY A 350 2.01 13.49 -9.68
C GLY A 350 1.93 14.78 -10.49
N LYS A 351 2.68 14.78 -11.59
CA LYS A 351 2.72 15.87 -12.58
C LYS A 351 2.25 15.43 -13.96
N VAL A 352 1.69 16.36 -14.74
CA VAL A 352 1.40 16.14 -16.17
C VAL A 352 2.70 15.85 -16.92
N ASN A 353 2.76 14.74 -17.65
CA ASN A 353 3.90 14.38 -18.48
C ASN A 353 3.88 15.13 -19.83
N GLU A 354 4.93 15.90 -20.11
CA GLU A 354 5.03 16.76 -21.30
C GLU A 354 4.95 15.99 -22.61
N ASP A 355 5.64 14.86 -22.72
CA ASP A 355 5.72 14.13 -23.98
C ASP A 355 4.42 13.40 -24.30
N VAL A 356 3.74 12.84 -23.29
CA VAL A 356 2.39 12.29 -23.45
C VAL A 356 1.40 13.40 -23.81
N PHE A 357 1.44 14.54 -23.12
CA PHE A 357 0.57 15.68 -23.41
C PHE A 357 0.77 16.20 -24.84
N ARG A 358 2.03 16.33 -25.28
CA ARG A 358 2.36 16.75 -26.63
C ARG A 358 1.96 15.72 -27.69
N LEU A 359 2.10 14.44 -27.39
CA LEU A 359 1.68 13.36 -28.29
C LEU A 359 0.15 13.34 -28.48
N ALA A 360 -0.60 13.67 -27.42
CA ALA A 360 -2.05 13.72 -27.42
C ALA A 360 -2.64 14.85 -28.30
N LEU A 361 -1.95 15.99 -28.46
CA LEU A 361 -2.41 17.18 -29.24
C LEU A 361 -2.43 16.97 -30.77
N SER A 362 -2.60 15.74 -31.24
CA SER A 362 -2.40 15.33 -32.63
C SER A 362 -3.55 15.81 -33.55
N ALA A 363 -3.29 16.91 -34.27
CA ALA A 363 -3.90 17.41 -35.53
C ALA A 363 -3.77 18.94 -35.63
N ASP A 364 -3.83 19.66 -34.50
CA ASP A 364 -3.88 21.14 -34.47
C ASP A 364 -2.51 21.85 -34.44
N LEU A 365 -1.41 21.10 -34.45
CA LEU A 365 -0.07 21.69 -34.46
C LEU A 365 0.40 22.11 -35.87
N SER A 366 -0.38 21.87 -36.93
CA SER A 366 -0.07 22.33 -38.30
C SER A 366 -1.30 22.58 -39.17
N SER A 367 -1.82 23.79 -39.07
CA SER A 367 -2.18 24.61 -40.23
C SER A 367 -2.40 26.03 -39.74
N ASP A 368 -1.42 26.91 -39.97
CA ASP A 368 -1.53 28.39 -40.02
C ASP A 368 -2.20 29.21 -38.88
N ASP A 369 -2.80 28.63 -37.84
CA ASP A 369 -3.56 29.39 -36.83
C ASP A 369 -2.94 29.30 -35.43
N GLY A 370 -1.94 30.14 -35.12
CA GLY A 370 -1.67 30.71 -33.78
C GLY A 370 -1.60 29.85 -32.50
N PHE A 371 -1.75 28.51 -32.53
CA PHE A 371 -1.91 27.68 -31.34
C PHE A 371 -0.56 27.38 -30.66
N ASP A 372 -0.39 27.91 -29.44
CA ASP A 372 0.80 27.67 -28.62
C ASP A 372 0.58 26.50 -27.65
N TRP A 373 1.04 25.32 -28.05
CA TRP A 373 0.99 24.11 -27.21
C TRP A 373 1.78 24.26 -25.91
N ARG A 374 2.82 25.09 -25.87
CA ARG A 374 3.59 25.31 -24.63
C ARG A 374 2.75 26.08 -23.63
N ALA A 375 2.01 27.09 -24.10
CA ALA A 375 1.04 27.79 -23.28
C ALA A 375 -0.06 26.84 -22.78
N ALA A 376 -0.59 25.97 -23.65
CA ALA A 376 -1.58 24.95 -23.23
C ALA A 376 -1.02 24.00 -22.16
N TYR A 377 0.22 23.53 -22.32
CA TYR A 377 0.88 22.69 -21.34
C TYR A 377 1.14 23.40 -20.01
N VAL A 378 1.55 24.67 -20.04
CA VAL A 378 1.70 25.48 -18.82
C VAL A 378 0.35 25.67 -18.12
N ARG A 379 -0.75 25.86 -18.86
CA ARG A 379 -2.10 25.91 -18.27
C ARG A 379 -2.49 24.59 -17.61
N ALA A 380 -2.19 23.45 -18.24
CA ALA A 380 -2.41 22.13 -17.65
C ALA A 380 -1.58 21.93 -16.37
N LEU A 381 -0.31 22.35 -16.37
CA LEU A 381 0.55 22.35 -15.18
C LEU A 381 0.02 23.27 -14.08
N ARG A 382 -0.50 24.46 -14.44
CA ARG A 382 -1.12 25.39 -13.49
C ARG A 382 -2.33 24.77 -12.81
N ALA A 383 -3.22 24.12 -13.57
CA ALA A 383 -4.36 23.40 -12.99
C ALA A 383 -3.92 22.23 -12.08
N ASN A 384 -2.85 21.53 -12.45
CA ASN A 384 -2.29 20.45 -11.64
C ASN A 384 -1.71 20.96 -10.31
N ILE A 385 -0.92 22.03 -10.31
CA ILE A 385 -0.36 22.58 -9.06
C ILE A 385 -1.43 23.26 -8.20
N GLU A 386 -2.47 23.86 -8.79
CA GLU A 386 -3.65 24.37 -8.06
C GLU A 386 -4.36 23.24 -7.30
N GLN A 387 -4.54 22.07 -7.92
CA GLN A 387 -5.08 20.89 -7.23
C GLN A 387 -4.16 20.43 -6.09
N VAL A 388 -2.85 20.34 -6.32
CA VAL A 388 -1.88 19.96 -5.28
C VAL A 388 -1.88 20.97 -4.12
N TRP A 389 -1.99 22.26 -4.43
CA TRP A 389 -2.12 23.31 -3.41
C TRP A 389 -3.38 23.10 -2.56
N ASN A 390 -4.55 22.87 -3.17
CA ASN A 390 -5.80 22.58 -2.45
C ASN A 390 -5.68 21.33 -1.56
N TYR A 391 -5.06 20.26 -2.08
CA TYR A 391 -4.83 19.04 -1.32
C TYR A 391 -3.94 19.28 -0.11
N THR A 392 -2.79 19.94 -0.29
CA THR A 392 -1.84 20.20 0.80
C THR A 392 -2.44 21.10 1.89
N HIS A 393 -3.33 22.03 1.53
CA HIS A 393 -4.04 22.91 2.46
C HIS A 393 -5.15 22.23 3.25
N SER A 394 -5.89 21.32 2.63
CA SER A 394 -6.91 20.51 3.30
C SER A 394 -6.29 19.37 4.15
N TYR A 395 -5.04 19.01 3.88
CA TYR A 395 -4.37 17.89 4.54
C TYR A 395 -3.95 18.21 5.98
N GLY A 396 -4.85 17.89 6.93
CA GLY A 396 -4.58 17.81 8.36
C GLY A 396 -4.60 19.13 9.13
N ASP A 397 -4.93 19.04 10.42
CA ASP A 397 -5.28 20.12 11.34
C ASP A 397 -4.07 20.89 11.92
N GLY A 398 -3.13 21.31 11.07
CA GLY A 398 -2.18 22.36 11.49
C GLY A 398 -1.13 21.96 12.55
N ALA A 399 -1.15 20.75 13.15
CA ALA A 399 -0.05 20.17 13.97
C ALA A 399 0.77 18.98 13.37
N THR A 400 0.22 18.14 12.48
CA THR A 400 0.87 16.89 12.00
C THR A 400 1.06 16.74 10.48
N SER A 401 0.65 17.72 9.68
CA SER A 401 0.76 17.70 8.21
C SER A 401 2.22 17.73 7.75
N PRO A 402 2.60 16.89 6.76
CA PRO A 402 3.96 16.89 6.20
C PRO A 402 4.24 18.14 5.34
N PHE A 403 3.21 18.83 4.86
CA PHE A 403 3.32 19.92 3.89
C PHE A 403 3.43 21.29 4.58
N ARG A 404 4.50 21.54 5.33
CA ARG A 404 4.63 22.75 6.15
C ARG A 404 5.95 23.48 6.00
N GLY A 405 5.96 24.70 6.53
CA GLY A 405 7.14 25.54 6.54
C GLY A 405 7.38 26.06 5.13
N ASP A 406 8.59 25.84 4.63
CA ASP A 406 9.04 26.39 3.35
C ASP A 406 8.16 25.93 2.17
N ILE A 407 7.80 24.64 2.11
CA ILE A 407 7.01 24.12 0.99
C ILE A 407 5.61 24.74 0.91
N ALA A 408 4.95 24.96 2.06
CA ALA A 408 3.65 25.63 2.13
C ALA A 408 3.75 27.09 1.68
N ALA A 409 4.74 27.82 2.20
CA ALA A 409 4.95 29.22 1.83
C ALA A 409 5.24 29.41 0.33
N ARG A 410 6.00 28.50 -0.27
CA ARG A 410 6.28 28.52 -1.72
C ARG A 410 5.06 28.18 -2.56
N LEU A 411 4.26 27.21 -2.11
CA LEU A 411 2.98 26.86 -2.73
C LEU A 411 2.00 28.05 -2.68
N ASP A 412 1.91 28.76 -1.56
CA ASP A 412 1.09 29.97 -1.43
C ASP A 412 1.58 31.09 -2.36
N SER A 413 2.90 31.33 -2.40
CA SER A 413 3.50 32.32 -3.29
C SER A 413 3.25 32.00 -4.77
N MET A 414 3.21 30.72 -5.15
CA MET A 414 2.85 30.29 -6.51
C MET A 414 1.39 30.65 -6.84
N MET A 415 0.47 30.49 -5.89
CA MET A 415 -0.94 30.84 -6.10
C MET A 415 -1.17 32.34 -6.22
N GLU A 416 -0.39 33.15 -5.50
CA GLU A 416 -0.40 34.63 -5.63
C GLU A 416 0.21 35.14 -6.93
N THR A 417 1.04 34.34 -7.60
CA THR A 417 1.70 34.72 -8.86
C THR A 417 0.67 34.77 -10.00
N PRO A 418 0.57 35.88 -10.75
CA PRO A 418 -0.32 35.98 -11.91
C PRO A 418 -0.02 34.88 -12.94
N ARG A 419 -1.06 34.22 -13.46
CA ARG A 419 -0.93 33.13 -14.44
C ARG A 419 -0.11 33.49 -15.69
N SER A 420 -0.08 34.76 -16.08
CA SER A 420 0.76 35.25 -17.19
C SER A 420 2.28 35.07 -16.96
N ASN A 421 2.69 34.90 -15.70
CA ASN A 421 4.07 34.74 -15.27
C ASN A 421 4.40 33.29 -14.92
N ASP A 422 3.50 32.34 -15.18
CA ASP A 422 3.72 30.93 -14.90
C ASP A 422 4.93 30.41 -15.68
N SER A 423 5.92 29.90 -14.94
CA SER A 423 7.08 29.20 -15.52
C SER A 423 6.87 27.69 -15.38
N LYS A 424 6.98 26.99 -16.52
CA LYS A 424 6.99 25.53 -16.58
C LYS A 424 7.99 24.93 -15.58
N GLU A 425 9.22 25.42 -15.60
CA GLU A 425 10.33 24.89 -14.78
C GLU A 425 10.02 25.04 -13.30
N HIS A 426 9.51 26.21 -12.88
CA HIS A 426 9.13 26.49 -11.50
C HIS A 426 8.01 25.54 -11.03
N ILE A 427 6.93 25.39 -11.82
CA ILE A 427 5.80 24.53 -11.45
C ILE A 427 6.26 23.07 -11.31
N LEU A 428 7.05 22.58 -12.27
CA LEU A 428 7.58 21.22 -12.24
C LEU A 428 8.52 20.98 -11.05
N GLU A 429 9.30 21.98 -10.64
CA GLU A 429 10.14 21.92 -9.45
C GLU A 429 9.28 21.78 -8.18
N LEU A 430 8.28 22.64 -8.00
CA LEU A 430 7.38 22.56 -6.84
C LEU A 430 6.62 21.23 -6.77
N LEU A 431 6.07 20.76 -7.89
CA LEU A 431 5.37 19.46 -7.94
C LEU A 431 6.29 18.31 -7.49
N ARG A 432 7.56 18.30 -7.95
CA ARG A 432 8.54 17.29 -7.54
C ARG A 432 8.84 17.36 -6.05
N GLU A 433 9.08 18.56 -5.52
CA GLU A 433 9.39 18.74 -4.11
C GLU A 433 8.25 18.28 -3.18
N VAL A 434 7.00 18.62 -3.51
CA VAL A 434 5.83 18.18 -2.73
C VAL A 434 5.72 16.66 -2.73
N ALA A 435 5.88 16.02 -3.90
CA ALA A 435 5.86 14.57 -4.02
C ALA A 435 6.99 13.91 -3.23
N ASP A 436 8.19 14.49 -3.20
CA ASP A 436 9.33 13.97 -2.43
C ASP A 436 9.12 14.10 -0.93
N VAL A 437 8.56 15.22 -0.45
CA VAL A 437 8.17 15.40 0.95
C VAL A 437 7.16 14.33 1.36
N ALA A 438 6.16 14.07 0.53
CA ALA A 438 5.16 13.04 0.76
C ALA A 438 5.78 11.63 0.78
N ARG A 439 6.66 11.30 -0.19
CA ARG A 439 7.33 10.00 -0.30
C ARG A 439 8.18 9.69 0.94
N VAL A 440 9.00 10.65 1.39
CA VAL A 440 9.81 10.48 2.61
C VAL A 440 8.94 10.22 3.85
N ARG A 441 7.73 10.78 3.90
CA ARG A 441 6.85 10.68 5.08
C ARG A 441 5.93 9.47 5.05
N TRP A 442 5.52 9.01 3.87
CA TRP A 442 4.47 8.01 3.73
C TRP A 442 4.95 6.67 3.17
N THR A 443 6.10 6.61 2.50
CA THR A 443 6.61 5.36 1.91
C THR A 443 7.92 4.88 2.52
N GLN A 444 8.57 5.68 3.38
CA GLN A 444 9.83 5.33 4.02
C GLN A 444 9.69 5.06 5.52
N PHE A 445 10.27 3.95 5.97
CA PHE A 445 10.35 3.59 7.39
C PHE A 445 11.13 4.63 8.20
N GLY A 446 10.56 5.04 9.33
CA GLY A 446 11.23 5.87 10.34
C GLY A 446 12.30 5.09 11.10
N LEU A 447 13.46 4.89 10.48
CA LEU A 447 14.55 4.05 11.00
C LEU A 447 14.96 4.44 12.42
N MET A 448 15.02 5.74 12.73
CA MET A 448 15.39 6.20 14.07
C MET A 448 14.37 5.76 15.13
N SER A 449 13.08 5.94 14.86
CA SER A 449 12.00 5.49 15.75
C SER A 449 11.97 3.97 15.89
N MET A 450 12.24 3.22 14.82
CA MET A 450 12.36 1.77 14.89
C MET A 450 13.55 1.33 15.75
N VAL A 451 14.74 1.92 15.56
CA VAL A 451 15.95 1.57 16.33
C VAL A 451 15.78 1.90 17.80
N LEU A 452 15.30 3.12 18.13
CA LEU A 452 15.06 3.53 19.51
C LEU A 452 13.95 2.70 20.16
N GLY A 453 12.86 2.45 19.45
CA GLY A 453 11.75 1.61 19.92
C GLY A 453 12.19 0.16 20.17
N PHE A 454 12.91 -0.44 19.23
CA PHE A 454 13.43 -1.80 19.37
C PHE A 454 14.47 -1.90 20.50
N GLY A 455 15.38 -0.94 20.62
CA GLY A 455 16.33 -0.87 21.73
C GLY A 455 15.62 -0.80 23.09
N ALA A 456 14.54 -0.01 23.18
CA ALA A 456 13.70 0.07 24.37
C ALA A 456 12.95 -1.25 24.66
N LEU A 457 12.49 -1.98 23.63
CA LEU A 457 11.87 -3.30 23.78
C LEU A 457 12.86 -4.33 24.34
N VAL A 458 14.10 -4.36 23.84
CA VAL A 458 15.15 -5.24 24.35
C VAL A 458 15.47 -4.92 25.82
N ALA A 459 15.57 -3.63 26.18
CA ALA A 459 15.77 -3.22 27.56
C ALA A 459 14.59 -3.62 28.47
N ALA A 460 13.35 -3.47 28.00
CA ALA A 460 12.16 -3.90 28.72
C ALA A 460 12.13 -5.44 28.90
N LEU A 461 12.49 -6.20 27.87
CA LEU A 461 12.58 -7.67 27.90
C LEU A 461 13.61 -8.15 28.95
N ILE A 462 14.79 -7.53 28.97
CA ILE A 462 15.82 -7.82 29.99
C ILE A 462 15.28 -7.49 31.39
N THR A 463 14.59 -6.37 31.54
CA THR A 463 14.02 -5.96 32.83
C THR A 463 12.90 -6.91 33.28
N HIS A 464 12.06 -7.40 32.37
CA HIS A 464 11.08 -8.46 32.64
C HIS A 464 11.76 -9.75 33.11
N ALA A 465 12.85 -10.16 32.45
CA ALA A 465 13.59 -11.36 32.83
C ALA A 465 14.20 -11.24 34.24
N ILE A 466 14.77 -10.08 34.56
CA ILE A 466 15.29 -9.76 35.90
C ILE A 466 14.15 -9.76 36.93
N LEU A 467 12.97 -9.24 36.59
CA LEU A 467 11.83 -9.23 37.52
C LEU A 467 11.24 -10.63 37.74
N ALA A 468 11.26 -11.48 36.71
CA ALA A 468 10.71 -12.84 36.74
C ALA A 468 11.64 -13.86 37.41
N TYR A 469 12.97 -13.69 37.31
CA TYR A 469 13.99 -14.65 37.76
C TYR A 469 15.08 -14.07 38.67
N GLY A 470 15.05 -12.76 38.94
CA GLY A 470 16.06 -12.11 39.76
C GLY A 470 16.08 -12.67 41.18
N PRO A 471 17.27 -12.84 41.80
CA PRO A 471 17.37 -13.41 43.13
C PRO A 471 16.67 -12.50 44.16
N PRO A 472 15.82 -13.04 45.04
CA PRO A 472 15.30 -12.27 46.17
C PRO A 472 16.48 -11.81 47.03
N LYS A 473 16.52 -10.52 47.40
CA LYS A 473 17.60 -9.95 48.21
C LYS A 473 17.85 -10.65 49.56
N GLU A 474 16.92 -11.49 50.01
CA GLU A 474 16.93 -12.20 51.29
C GLU A 474 17.26 -13.71 51.18
N CYS A 475 17.38 -14.25 49.96
CA CYS A 475 17.61 -15.69 49.74
C CYS A 475 19.02 -15.91 49.15
N SER A 476 20.04 -16.04 50.03
CA SER A 476 21.46 -16.21 49.65
C SER A 476 21.86 -17.65 49.28
N HIS A 477 20.99 -18.65 49.52
CA HIS A 477 21.20 -20.04 49.13
C HIS A 477 19.94 -20.63 48.50
N MET A 478 20.02 -20.98 47.21
CA MET A 478 18.99 -21.78 46.52
C MET A 478 19.22 -23.26 46.81
N ASP A 479 18.28 -23.91 47.50
CA ASP A 479 18.26 -25.36 47.64
C ASP A 479 17.52 -26.02 46.46
N SER A 480 17.55 -27.36 46.38
CA SER A 480 16.90 -28.11 45.29
C SER A 480 15.37 -27.91 45.26
N ALA A 481 14.75 -27.63 46.41
CA ALA A 481 13.32 -27.35 46.50
C ALA A 481 12.97 -25.99 45.89
N ALA A 482 13.82 -24.98 46.08
CA ALA A 482 13.66 -23.67 45.48
C ALA A 482 13.77 -23.69 43.95
N VAL A 483 14.70 -24.48 43.43
CA VAL A 483 14.86 -24.69 41.97
C VAL A 483 13.64 -25.37 41.38
N LEU A 484 13.16 -26.44 42.01
CA LEU A 484 11.93 -27.14 41.59
C LEU A 484 10.72 -26.19 41.64
N GLY A 485 10.69 -25.29 42.63
CA GLY A 485 9.61 -24.34 42.77
C GLY A 485 9.53 -23.31 41.64
N ILE A 486 10.69 -22.72 41.31
CA ILE A 486 10.82 -21.82 40.16
C ILE A 486 10.41 -22.54 38.86
N ALA A 487 10.85 -23.78 38.67
CA ALA A 487 10.52 -24.57 37.48
C ALA A 487 9.01 -24.79 37.35
N ILE A 488 8.32 -25.19 38.41
CA ILE A 488 6.85 -25.40 38.39
C ILE A 488 6.11 -24.10 38.07
N GLU A 489 6.48 -23.00 38.71
CA GLU A 489 5.89 -21.69 38.41
C GLU A 489 6.11 -21.27 36.96
N THR A 490 7.31 -21.49 36.43
CA THR A 490 7.64 -21.17 35.04
C THR A 490 6.84 -22.04 34.08
N THR A 491 6.74 -23.34 34.32
CA THR A 491 5.91 -24.24 33.51
C THR A 491 4.44 -23.80 33.54
N LEU A 492 3.92 -23.44 34.71
CA LEU A 492 2.55 -22.95 34.84
C LEU A 492 2.35 -21.62 34.11
N ALA A 493 3.24 -20.65 34.28
CA ALA A 493 3.16 -19.35 33.61
C ALA A 493 3.18 -19.49 32.08
N ILE A 494 4.10 -20.30 31.55
CA ILE A 494 4.19 -20.59 30.11
C ILE A 494 2.93 -21.31 29.63
N GLY A 495 2.44 -22.31 30.37
CA GLY A 495 1.23 -23.05 30.01
C GLY A 495 -0.02 -22.17 29.98
N LEU A 496 -0.17 -21.29 30.99
CA LEU A 496 -1.26 -20.32 31.08
C LEU A 496 -1.21 -19.29 29.94
N TRP A 497 -0.01 -18.81 29.59
CA TRP A 497 0.17 -17.92 28.44
C TRP A 497 -0.09 -18.64 27.11
N LEU A 498 0.40 -19.86 26.91
CA LEU A 498 0.13 -20.64 25.69
C LEU A 498 -1.37 -20.94 25.54
N ALA A 499 -2.10 -21.12 26.64
CA ALA A 499 -3.55 -21.30 26.59
C ALA A 499 -4.26 -20.10 25.96
N THR A 500 -3.77 -18.86 26.13
CA THR A 500 -4.37 -17.69 25.46
C THR A 500 -4.20 -17.76 23.94
N SER A 501 -3.03 -18.25 23.49
CA SER A 501 -2.77 -18.49 22.06
C SER A 501 -3.66 -19.60 21.51
N VAL A 502 -3.86 -20.69 22.26
CA VAL A 502 -4.78 -21.77 21.87
C VAL A 502 -6.22 -21.27 21.77
N VAL A 503 -6.67 -20.40 22.68
CA VAL A 503 -8.01 -19.78 22.59
C VAL A 503 -8.11 -18.88 21.36
N PHE A 504 -7.09 -18.07 21.08
CA PHE A 504 -7.06 -17.20 19.89
C PHE A 504 -7.19 -18.01 18.59
N PHE A 505 -6.27 -18.94 18.35
CA PHE A 505 -6.27 -19.72 17.09
C PHE A 505 -7.39 -20.76 17.05
N GLY A 506 -7.71 -21.39 18.18
CA GLY A 506 -8.80 -22.36 18.29
C GLY A 506 -10.18 -21.74 18.10
N GLY A 507 -10.32 -20.43 18.34
CA GLY A 507 -11.51 -19.66 18.02
C GLY A 507 -11.69 -19.39 16.51
N GLY A 508 -10.67 -19.65 15.69
CA GLY A 508 -10.69 -19.36 14.24
C GLY A 508 -9.96 -18.08 13.84
N HIS A 509 -9.38 -17.33 14.80
CA HIS A 509 -8.63 -16.12 14.48
C HIS A 509 -7.32 -16.43 13.76
N THR A 510 -6.94 -15.52 12.88
CA THR A 510 -5.62 -15.48 12.25
C THR A 510 -4.99 -14.12 12.51
N CYS A 511 -3.65 -14.03 12.47
CA CYS A 511 -2.92 -12.76 12.52
C CYS A 511 -3.03 -12.01 11.17
N SER A 512 -4.25 -11.82 10.68
CA SER A 512 -4.59 -11.05 9.49
C SER A 512 -5.84 -10.21 9.79
N PHE A 513 -5.97 -9.03 9.20
CA PHE A 513 -7.13 -8.16 9.47
C PHE A 513 -8.46 -8.80 9.04
N ASN A 514 -8.44 -9.60 7.96
CA ASN A 514 -9.59 -10.39 7.51
C ASN A 514 -9.91 -11.58 8.46
N GLY A 515 -9.00 -11.93 9.36
CA GLY A 515 -9.19 -12.96 10.39
C GLY A 515 -9.93 -12.48 11.64
N LEU A 516 -10.34 -11.20 11.69
CA LEU A 516 -11.16 -10.65 12.76
C LEU A 516 -12.62 -11.03 12.55
N HIS A 517 -13.31 -11.47 13.60
CA HIS A 517 -14.73 -11.82 13.53
C HIS A 517 -15.60 -10.57 13.68
N PHE A 518 -15.62 -9.74 12.64
CA PHE A 518 -16.34 -8.47 12.64
C PHE A 518 -17.83 -8.58 13.02
N ALA A 519 -18.47 -9.71 12.76
CA ALA A 519 -19.85 -9.97 13.17
C ALA A 519 -20.08 -9.76 14.68
N ALA A 520 -19.09 -10.08 15.52
CA ALA A 520 -19.16 -9.88 16.97
C ALA A 520 -19.36 -8.40 17.33
N ALA A 521 -18.70 -7.49 16.61
CA ALA A 521 -18.76 -6.05 16.84
C ALA A 521 -20.18 -5.50 16.72
N PHE A 522 -21.01 -6.08 15.84
CA PHE A 522 -22.37 -5.59 15.55
C PHE A 522 -23.46 -6.20 16.42
N THR A 523 -23.11 -7.14 17.30
CA THR A 523 -24.10 -7.84 18.15
C THR A 523 -24.80 -6.85 19.09
N GLY A 524 -26.12 -6.69 18.93
CA GLY A 524 -26.93 -5.81 19.75
C GLY A 524 -27.00 -4.34 19.31
N PHE A 525 -26.41 -3.98 18.16
CA PHE A 525 -26.44 -2.61 17.63
C PHE A 525 -27.33 -2.49 16.38
N ARG A 526 -28.19 -1.46 16.34
CA ARG A 526 -28.99 -1.09 15.15
C ARG A 526 -28.40 0.06 14.34
N LYS A 527 -27.42 0.77 14.90
CA LYS A 527 -26.69 1.89 14.29
C LYS A 527 -25.22 1.74 14.63
N PHE A 528 -24.35 2.26 13.76
CA PHE A 528 -22.91 2.24 13.98
C PHE A 528 -22.54 3.01 15.27
N ASN A 529 -21.79 2.36 16.16
CA ASN A 529 -21.24 2.98 17.37
C ASN A 529 -19.77 2.59 17.47
N TYR A 530 -18.89 3.51 17.12
CA TYR A 530 -17.46 3.26 17.01
C TYR A 530 -16.85 2.63 18.28
N TYR A 531 -17.15 3.21 19.46
CA TYR A 531 -16.56 2.75 20.72
C TYR A 531 -17.13 1.41 21.21
N GLY A 532 -18.46 1.23 21.13
CA GLY A 532 -19.12 0.00 21.58
C GLY A 532 -18.76 -1.20 20.70
N MET A 533 -18.75 -1.00 19.38
CA MET A 533 -18.40 -2.04 18.41
C MET A 533 -16.92 -2.42 18.52
N GLY A 534 -16.02 -1.42 18.65
CA GLY A 534 -14.60 -1.66 18.85
C GLY A 534 -14.29 -2.41 20.15
N PHE A 535 -15.03 -2.10 21.23
CA PHE A 535 -14.91 -2.82 22.50
C PHE A 535 -15.33 -4.30 22.38
N LEU A 536 -16.46 -4.59 21.73
CA LEU A 536 -16.92 -5.97 21.53
C LEU A 536 -15.96 -6.78 20.65
N LEU A 537 -15.47 -6.17 19.58
CA LEU A 537 -14.46 -6.80 18.72
C LEU A 537 -13.19 -7.12 19.50
N GLY A 538 -12.68 -6.17 20.28
CA GLY A 538 -11.49 -6.40 21.11
C GLY A 538 -11.70 -7.45 22.20
N LEU A 539 -12.87 -7.48 22.85
CA LEU A 539 -13.21 -8.50 23.84
C LEU A 539 -13.23 -9.90 23.24
N GLU A 540 -13.76 -10.02 22.02
CA GLU A 540 -13.85 -11.29 21.31
C GLU A 540 -12.45 -11.74 20.87
N THR A 541 -11.69 -10.86 20.22
CA THR A 541 -10.35 -11.14 19.68
C THR A 541 -9.34 -11.49 20.78
N TRP A 542 -9.37 -10.81 21.94
CA TRP A 542 -8.45 -11.08 23.06
C TRP A 542 -9.13 -11.76 24.26
N SER A 543 -10.20 -12.52 24.02
CA SER A 543 -10.95 -13.25 25.04
C SER A 543 -10.06 -14.15 25.92
N GLY A 544 -9.05 -14.81 25.32
CA GLY A 544 -8.06 -15.61 26.05
C GLY A 544 -7.26 -14.81 27.09
N GLU A 545 -6.89 -13.56 26.78
CA GLU A 545 -6.19 -12.66 27.71
C GLU A 545 -7.09 -12.20 28.86
N VAL A 546 -8.39 -11.98 28.58
CA VAL A 546 -9.40 -11.66 29.60
C VAL A 546 -9.57 -12.82 30.58
N LEU A 547 -9.70 -14.05 30.06
CA LEU A 547 -9.79 -15.25 30.88
C LEU A 547 -8.53 -15.41 31.73
N LEU A 548 -7.34 -15.28 31.12
CA LEU A 548 -6.08 -15.39 31.85
C LEU A 548 -6.00 -14.40 33.01
N ALA A 549 -6.32 -13.13 32.79
CA ALA A 549 -6.28 -12.11 33.83
C ALA A 549 -7.24 -12.40 35.00
N ALA A 550 -8.39 -13.02 34.73
CA ALA A 550 -9.36 -13.43 35.75
C ALA A 550 -8.89 -14.63 36.59
N PHE A 551 -8.20 -15.60 35.98
CA PHE A 551 -7.84 -16.86 36.63
C PHE A 551 -6.45 -16.90 37.29
N VAL A 552 -5.50 -16.04 36.90
CA VAL A 552 -4.15 -16.01 37.51
C VAL A 552 -4.17 -15.93 39.05
N PRO A 553 -5.02 -15.10 39.70
CA PRO A 553 -5.13 -15.09 41.15
C PRO A 553 -5.51 -16.44 41.79
N MET A 554 -6.36 -17.22 41.11
CA MET A 554 -6.78 -18.55 41.60
C MET A 554 -5.62 -19.55 41.53
N PHE A 555 -4.88 -19.57 40.42
CA PHE A 555 -3.68 -20.40 40.28
C PHE A 555 -2.59 -20.02 41.29
N ALA A 556 -2.42 -18.71 41.52
CA ALA A 556 -1.50 -18.22 42.54
C ALA A 556 -1.89 -18.66 43.96
N HIS A 557 -3.19 -18.65 44.29
CA HIS A 557 -3.68 -19.17 45.56
C HIS A 557 -3.40 -20.67 45.70
N HIS A 558 -3.67 -21.46 44.66
CA HIS A 558 -3.41 -22.90 44.70
C HIS A 558 -1.92 -23.23 44.91
N LEU A 559 -1.00 -22.48 44.29
CA LEU A 559 0.44 -22.60 44.53
C LEU A 559 0.83 -22.31 45.99
N THR A 560 0.18 -21.35 46.65
CA THR A 560 0.44 -21.09 48.09
C THR A 560 -0.03 -22.22 49.00
N SER A 561 -1.03 -23.00 48.60
CA SER A 561 -1.60 -24.09 49.40
C SER A 561 -0.71 -25.33 49.48
N PHE A 562 0.30 -25.45 48.60
CA PHE A 562 1.30 -26.51 48.70
C PHE A 562 2.33 -26.17 49.78
N ASN A 563 2.33 -26.94 50.88
CA ASN A 563 3.05 -26.64 52.13
C ASN A 563 4.55 -26.33 51.97
N GLN A 564 5.27 -27.00 51.06
CA GLN A 564 6.69 -26.73 50.79
C GLN A 564 6.91 -25.40 50.05
N PHE A 565 6.02 -25.05 49.13
CA PHE A 565 6.08 -23.85 48.30
C PHE A 565 5.68 -22.61 49.10
N GLY A 566 4.58 -22.68 49.85
CA GLY A 566 4.10 -21.58 50.68
C GLY A 566 5.11 -21.12 51.74
N LYS A 567 6.05 -21.98 52.16
CA LYS A 567 7.14 -21.62 53.07
C LYS A 567 8.20 -20.75 52.38
N GLN A 568 8.68 -21.15 51.21
CA GLN A 568 9.66 -20.41 50.40
C GLN A 568 9.20 -18.99 50.04
N PHE A 569 7.92 -18.81 49.68
CA PHE A 569 7.36 -17.49 49.36
C PHE A 569 7.25 -16.56 50.58
N ARG A 570 6.96 -17.12 51.75
CA ARG A 570 6.93 -16.37 53.02
C ARG A 570 8.33 -15.90 53.40
N ASP A 571 9.34 -16.75 53.16
CA ASP A 571 10.72 -16.48 53.53
C ASP A 571 11.43 -15.49 52.56
N CYS A 572 11.12 -15.52 51.25
CA CYS A 572 11.75 -14.64 50.24
C CYS A 572 10.95 -13.35 49.93
N GLY A 573 9.89 -13.02 50.66
CA GLY A 573 9.13 -11.76 50.51
C GLY A 573 8.35 -11.57 49.20
N HIS A 574 8.22 -12.62 48.38
CA HIS A 574 7.52 -12.62 47.08
C HIS A 574 6.12 -13.25 47.19
N THR A 575 5.12 -12.66 46.55
CA THR A 575 3.79 -13.30 46.42
C THR A 575 3.74 -14.15 45.14
N PRO A 576 3.21 -15.38 45.15
CA PRO A 576 3.14 -16.23 43.95
C PRO A 576 2.42 -15.58 42.78
N ALA A 577 1.40 -14.76 43.05
CA ALA A 577 0.69 -13.99 42.03
C ALA A 577 1.62 -13.03 41.27
N MET A 578 2.47 -12.29 41.99
CA MET A 578 3.45 -11.37 41.38
C MET A 578 4.51 -12.12 40.56
N SER A 579 4.97 -13.29 41.03
CA SER A 579 5.90 -14.12 40.26
C SER A 579 5.26 -14.63 38.96
N LEU A 580 4.03 -15.14 39.04
CA LEU A 580 3.27 -15.59 37.87
C LEU A 580 3.00 -14.44 36.89
N TRP A 581 2.54 -13.28 37.35
CA TRP A 581 2.34 -12.12 36.48
C TRP A 581 3.63 -11.70 35.79
N ALA A 582 4.75 -11.61 36.51
CA ALA A 582 6.05 -11.24 35.92
C ALA A 582 6.51 -12.24 34.84
N LYS A 583 6.32 -13.55 35.07
CA LYS A 583 6.67 -14.60 34.09
C LYS A 583 5.75 -14.59 32.87
N ILE A 584 4.45 -14.36 33.06
CA ILE A 584 3.50 -14.23 31.95
C ILE A 584 3.80 -12.99 31.11
N THR A 585 4.06 -11.83 31.75
CA THR A 585 4.39 -10.60 31.01
C THR A 585 5.73 -10.70 30.30
N LEU A 586 6.70 -11.47 30.84
CA LEU A 586 7.93 -11.81 30.14
C LEU A 586 7.66 -12.60 28.84
N CYS A 587 6.75 -13.59 28.86
CA CYS A 587 6.38 -14.32 27.64
C CYS A 587 5.78 -13.39 26.57
N ARG A 588 4.89 -12.46 26.98
CA ARG A 588 4.32 -11.45 26.06
C ARG A 588 5.40 -10.52 25.49
N ALA A 589 6.28 -10.01 26.34
CA ALA A 589 7.38 -9.13 25.94
C ALA A 589 8.35 -9.83 24.99
N LEU A 590 8.61 -11.13 25.19
CA LEU A 590 9.46 -11.92 24.30
C LEU A 590 8.85 -12.00 22.90
N VAL A 591 7.58 -12.39 22.80
CA VAL A 591 6.91 -12.55 21.50
C VAL A 591 6.76 -11.22 20.77
N SER A 592 6.34 -10.16 21.47
CA SER A 592 6.20 -8.82 20.86
C SER A 592 7.55 -8.25 20.40
N THR A 593 8.64 -8.49 21.15
CA THR A 593 10.01 -8.11 20.75
C THR A 593 10.50 -8.92 19.55
N CYS A 594 10.26 -10.24 19.52
CA CYS A 594 10.59 -11.08 18.38
C CYS A 594 9.80 -10.68 17.12
N ALA A 595 8.52 -10.37 17.26
CA ALA A 595 7.70 -9.88 16.15
C ALA A 595 8.21 -8.54 15.61
N ALA A 596 8.60 -7.62 16.49
CA ALA A 596 9.24 -6.36 16.11
C ALA A 596 10.58 -6.60 15.38
N LEU A 597 11.40 -7.54 15.84
CA LEU A 597 12.64 -7.92 15.17
C LEU A 597 12.37 -8.49 13.77
N CYS A 598 11.43 -9.42 13.64
CA CYS A 598 11.04 -10.01 12.37
C CYS A 598 10.53 -8.93 11.41
N ALA A 599 9.65 -8.04 11.88
CA ALA A 599 9.16 -6.89 11.11
C ALA A 599 10.28 -5.95 10.68
N ALA A 600 11.26 -5.67 11.55
CA ALA A 600 12.40 -4.82 11.22
C ALA A 600 13.31 -5.45 10.17
N LEU A 601 13.67 -6.73 10.33
CA LEU A 601 14.53 -7.46 9.40
C LEU A 601 13.88 -7.60 8.02
N HIS A 602 12.59 -7.97 8.01
CA HIS A 602 11.82 -8.22 6.80
C HIS A 602 11.08 -6.98 6.32
N ARG A 603 11.42 -5.76 6.77
CA ARG A 603 10.69 -4.53 6.40
C ARG A 603 10.65 -4.25 4.89
N ARG A 604 11.56 -4.85 4.12
CA ARG A 604 11.65 -4.76 2.64
C ARG A 604 11.28 -6.08 1.95
N HIS A 605 10.84 -7.08 2.70
CA HIS A 605 10.43 -8.36 2.15
C HIS A 605 9.02 -8.24 1.56
N LEU A 606 8.72 -8.95 0.48
CA LEU A 606 7.40 -8.89 -0.19
C LEU A 606 6.22 -9.19 0.77
N MET A 607 6.39 -10.18 1.65
CA MET A 607 5.42 -10.53 2.70
C MET A 607 5.46 -9.65 3.96
N VAL A 608 6.22 -8.55 3.98
CA VAL A 608 6.24 -7.60 5.12
C VAL A 608 4.84 -7.18 5.51
N TRP A 609 3.98 -7.08 4.52
CA TRP A 609 2.67 -6.50 4.59
C TRP A 609 1.55 -7.54 4.75
N ALA A 610 1.70 -8.72 4.16
CA ALA A 610 0.75 -9.82 4.30
C ALA A 610 0.94 -10.62 5.60
N ILE A 611 2.18 -10.70 6.11
CA ILE A 611 2.54 -11.58 7.23
C ILE A 611 3.16 -10.79 8.38
N PHE A 612 4.29 -10.11 8.15
CA PHE A 612 5.12 -9.62 9.26
C PHE A 612 4.48 -8.43 9.99
N ALA A 613 3.88 -7.49 9.27
CA ALA A 613 3.23 -6.31 9.84
C ALA A 613 1.92 -6.66 10.55
N PRO A 614 0.98 -7.43 9.96
CA PRO A 614 -0.17 -7.95 10.69
C PRO A 614 0.25 -8.72 11.93
N LYS A 615 1.22 -9.64 11.84
CA LYS A 615 1.72 -10.37 13.02
C LYS A 615 2.23 -9.44 14.11
N PHE A 616 3.06 -8.46 13.75
CA PHE A 616 3.54 -7.46 14.69
C PHE A 616 2.40 -6.66 15.33
N VAL A 617 1.41 -6.22 14.55
CA VAL A 617 0.25 -5.47 15.06
C VAL A 617 -0.54 -6.31 16.07
N PHE A 618 -0.88 -7.56 15.72
CA PHE A 618 -1.62 -8.46 16.62
C PHE A 618 -0.85 -8.74 17.91
N ASP A 619 0.46 -8.97 17.83
CA ASP A 619 1.29 -9.21 19.01
C ASP A 619 1.47 -7.95 19.87
N ALA A 620 1.68 -6.79 19.25
CA ALA A 620 1.86 -5.53 19.96
C ALA A 620 0.56 -5.10 20.66
N VAL A 621 -0.58 -5.20 19.98
CA VAL A 621 -1.89 -4.88 20.57
C VAL A 621 -2.27 -5.93 21.61
N GLY A 622 -2.07 -7.22 21.33
CA GLY A 622 -2.31 -8.30 22.28
C GLY A 622 -1.47 -8.19 23.55
N ALA A 623 -0.18 -7.87 23.43
CA ALA A 623 0.69 -7.57 24.58
C ALA A 623 0.17 -6.36 25.38
N SER A 624 -0.24 -5.29 24.69
CA SER A 624 -0.77 -4.08 25.34
C SER A 624 -2.08 -4.35 26.11
N VAL A 625 -3.01 -5.09 25.50
CA VAL A 625 -4.27 -5.51 26.13
C VAL A 625 -4.00 -6.44 27.31
N GLY A 626 -3.19 -7.48 27.12
CA GLY A 626 -2.80 -8.41 28.18
C GLY A 626 -2.10 -7.72 29.35
N ASN A 627 -1.26 -6.72 29.08
CA ASN A 627 -0.60 -5.90 30.09
C ASN A 627 -1.60 -5.03 30.86
N ALA A 628 -2.53 -4.36 30.17
CA ALA A 628 -3.58 -3.58 30.83
C ALA A 628 -4.48 -4.46 31.73
N LEU A 629 -4.86 -5.65 31.25
CA LEU A 629 -5.64 -6.63 32.01
C LEU A 629 -4.85 -7.18 33.21
N THR A 630 -3.53 -7.36 33.06
CA THR A 630 -2.64 -7.76 34.16
C THR A 630 -2.60 -6.67 35.24
N ILE A 631 -2.48 -5.41 34.85
CA ILE A 631 -2.54 -4.26 35.77
C ILE A 631 -3.88 -4.24 36.52
N LEU A 632 -5.00 -4.43 35.80
CA LEU A 632 -6.32 -4.51 36.41
C LEU A 632 -6.44 -5.67 37.42
N SER A 633 -5.97 -6.87 37.04
CA SER A 633 -5.97 -8.06 37.89
C SER A 633 -5.17 -7.84 39.18
N ILE A 634 -4.00 -7.20 39.08
CA ILE A 634 -3.16 -6.79 40.21
C ILE A 634 -3.93 -5.85 41.15
N PHE A 635 -4.59 -4.82 40.62
CA PHE A 635 -5.34 -3.86 41.43
C PHE A 635 -6.53 -4.49 42.13
N LEU A 636 -7.29 -5.34 41.43
CA LEU A 636 -8.42 -6.06 42.02
C LEU A 636 -7.95 -7.01 43.13
N PHE A 637 -6.91 -7.80 42.89
CA PHE A 637 -6.39 -8.75 43.86
C PHE A 637 -5.78 -8.08 45.11
N THR A 638 -4.98 -7.03 44.93
CA THR A 638 -4.38 -6.28 46.04
C THR A 638 -5.42 -5.47 46.81
N GLY A 639 -6.44 -4.93 46.14
CA GLY A 639 -7.58 -4.26 46.78
C GLY A 639 -8.46 -5.19 47.61
N PHE A 640 -8.67 -6.43 47.15
CA PHE A 640 -9.47 -7.44 47.88
C PHE A 640 -8.73 -7.98 49.12
N THR A 641 -7.44 -8.27 48.98
CA THR A 641 -6.59 -8.75 50.09
C THR A 641 -6.35 -7.67 51.16
N GLY A 642 -6.25 -6.39 50.75
CA GLY A 642 -6.16 -5.26 51.69
C GLY A 642 -7.42 -5.00 52.51
N ARG A 643 -8.60 -5.42 52.04
CA ARG A 643 -9.88 -5.31 52.76
C ARG A 643 -10.15 -6.50 53.68
N THR A 644 -9.71 -7.70 53.31
CA THR A 644 -9.93 -8.94 54.07
C THR A 644 -8.96 -9.11 55.23
N GLY A 645 -7.74 -8.54 55.15
CA GLY A 645 -6.79 -8.51 56.28
C GLY A 645 -7.24 -7.71 57.52
N LYS A 646 -8.44 -7.11 57.52
CA LYS A 646 -9.09 -6.56 58.72
C LYS A 646 -9.97 -7.57 59.48
N TYR A 647 -10.25 -8.74 58.89
CA TYR A 647 -11.11 -9.76 59.50
C TYR A 647 -10.35 -10.97 60.07
N ASP A 648 -9.04 -11.12 59.82
CA ASP A 648 -8.20 -12.17 60.42
C ASP A 648 -7.67 -11.79 61.82
N LYS A 649 -8.52 -11.21 62.67
CA LYS A 649 -8.27 -11.04 64.12
C LYS A 649 -9.37 -11.73 64.93
N PHE A 650 -9.58 -13.01 64.68
CA PHE A 650 -10.20 -13.93 65.62
C PHE A 650 -9.58 -15.31 65.41
N ASP A 651 -8.38 -15.47 65.96
CA ASP A 651 -7.90 -16.71 66.59
C ASP A 651 -7.26 -16.30 67.92
#